data_AF-A0A497TS90-F1
#
_entry.id   AF-A0A497TS90-F1
#
_cell.length_a   1.000
_cell.length_b   1.000
_cell.length_c   1.000
_cell.angle_alpha   90.00
_cell.angle_beta   90.00
_cell.angle_gamma   90.00
#
_symmetry.space_group_name_H-M   'P 1'
#
loop_
_entity.id
_entity.type
_entity.pdbx_description
1 polymer ?
#
loop_
_entity_poly.entity_id
_entity_poly.type
_entity_poly.pdbx_seq_one_letter_code
_entity_poly.pdbx_strand_id
1 'polypeptide(L)'
;MYKRSVLYRSMLAAMLLPGAALADIEISGYLKNETAVFTKSGQRTGQAKTMLDTAEHNSGDLMKFENSARIFFNGDIGEESSWHGELNLIYDTEGVDDYKGHESDTQNDWFRELYLDTVAFDWDFRLGKQQVVWGTADGIKLLDIINPTDYRELNQNAMEDARIPIWMLNAERNIGESGNIQFIVSQVEQNKIPGLNDSGDPEQPFLMKGVDSITGGVNGFLNVAPALSKVAQSFSDAALPFFGSPIGLVPFTTFTVDFFVNGPPAMGGSGGDPTMLNDIAQYGLAAGDPNGNFGVTNLMPITGLNGPGSPDSGWNSSNPTSAFEYMGNATFSTFNTFASATSRYVTDYPDDMDANFGTRYKHSMDSGLNFSVNYFYHYDANPFIEMDWYDPNTNEKLQVQRVTPGAGGMPDTTTNLTAAQVGSDLTVDPTTTILVKNAAGAYYGDFDPITGAPNANTTAPELRFTEKLNRIHSLGGALDYAWDTGSMGSIVLRGEILYNKDEMQPVVDKRLLAVGDLTNALVMEEADMLKYVLGADITVATNMLVSAQFIQFWNIDFIEEERTCKTQVGGEFDCSRYTGDMPTMNMSNGMYKAREFKEFYSLFFSKPFGGSQEHRWNNIVMFEETGGWWNRFDVEYSFTDEIIGAFEWNNYWGNENTTFGQFADSSNVQLGIKWIFE
;
A
#
# COMPACT_ATOMS: atom_id res chain seq x y z
N MET A 1 2.67 -12.97 10.51
CA MET A 1 3.71 -12.99 11.56
C MET A 1 4.87 -13.85 11.06
N TYR A 2 6.03 -13.25 10.78
CA TYR A 2 7.20 -13.99 10.28
C TYR A 2 7.61 -15.09 11.28
N LYS A 3 8.00 -16.26 10.75
CA LYS A 3 8.70 -17.26 11.55
C LYS A 3 10.09 -16.69 11.86
N ARG A 4 10.51 -16.67 13.14
CA ARG A 4 11.80 -16.10 13.56
C ARG A 4 12.96 -16.71 12.76
N SER A 5 13.61 -15.89 11.94
CA SER A 5 14.68 -16.29 11.02
C SER A 5 15.79 -17.11 11.68
N VAL A 6 16.35 -18.07 10.96
CA VAL A 6 17.57 -18.79 11.35
C VAL A 6 18.76 -17.81 11.47
N LEU A 7 18.76 -16.75 10.67
CA LEU A 7 19.76 -15.68 10.73
C LEU A 7 19.73 -14.98 12.09
N TYR A 8 18.54 -14.61 12.59
CA TYR A 8 18.33 -14.07 13.94
C TYR A 8 18.95 -14.96 15.03
N ARG A 9 18.65 -16.27 15.01
CA ARG A 9 19.18 -17.21 16.02
C ARG A 9 20.70 -17.36 15.92
N SER A 10 21.22 -17.35 14.69
CA SER A 10 22.65 -17.49 14.43
C SER A 10 23.43 -16.25 14.90
N MET A 11 22.86 -15.06 14.71
CA MET A 11 23.45 -13.81 15.21
C MET A 11 23.44 -13.72 16.72
N LEU A 12 22.31 -14.04 17.37
CA LEU A 12 22.26 -14.12 18.83
C LEU A 12 23.26 -15.14 19.38
N ALA A 13 23.38 -16.31 18.75
CA ALA A 13 24.40 -17.29 19.14
C ALA A 13 25.81 -16.72 18.96
N ALA A 14 26.10 -16.05 17.85
CA ALA A 14 27.39 -15.41 17.59
C ALA A 14 27.74 -14.35 18.64
N MET A 15 26.76 -13.53 19.06
CA MET A 15 26.92 -12.53 20.12
C MET A 15 27.19 -13.13 21.50
N LEU A 16 26.74 -14.37 21.77
CA LEU A 16 26.92 -15.05 23.05
C LEU A 16 28.26 -15.81 23.16
N LEU A 17 29.01 -15.96 22.07
CA LEU A 17 30.28 -16.70 22.03
C LEU A 17 31.50 -16.02 22.69
N PRO A 18 31.57 -14.69 22.89
CA PRO A 18 32.65 -14.08 23.66
C PRO A 18 32.48 -14.34 25.16
N GLY A 19 33.29 -15.25 25.72
CA GLY A 19 33.48 -15.41 27.16
C GLY A 19 34.32 -14.29 27.80
N ALA A 20 34.09 -13.04 27.38
CA ALA A 20 34.92 -11.89 27.72
C ALA A 20 34.33 -11.10 28.91
N ALA A 21 35.23 -10.49 29.69
CA ALA A 21 34.84 -9.55 30.74
C ALA A 21 34.30 -8.28 30.07
N LEU A 22 33.04 -7.93 30.35
CA LEU A 22 32.48 -6.64 29.98
C LEU A 22 33.28 -5.55 30.72
N ALA A 23 33.81 -4.58 29.98
CA ALA A 23 34.32 -3.33 30.55
C ALA A 23 33.14 -2.42 30.97
N ASP A 24 33.42 -1.19 31.40
CA ASP A 24 32.40 -0.21 31.82
C ASP A 24 31.30 -0.08 30.73
N ILE A 25 30.04 -0.12 31.15
CA ILE A 25 28.87 0.06 30.27
C ILE A 25 28.47 1.53 30.34
N GLU A 26 28.45 2.20 29.19
CA GLU A 26 27.90 3.54 29.04
C GLU A 26 26.40 3.44 28.79
N ILE A 27 25.62 4.19 29.57
CA ILE A 27 24.16 4.23 29.44
C ILE A 27 23.76 5.68 29.18
N SER A 28 23.25 5.94 27.99
CA SER A 28 22.71 7.24 27.63
C SER A 28 21.30 7.07 27.07
N GLY A 29 20.61 8.16 26.79
CA GLY A 29 19.28 8.07 26.24
C GLY A 29 18.52 9.38 26.29
N TYR A 30 17.24 9.29 26.01
CA TYR A 30 16.33 10.40 26.17
C TYR A 30 14.92 9.96 26.50
N LEU A 31 14.19 10.86 27.16
CA LEU A 31 12.75 10.83 27.29
C LEU A 31 12.17 11.87 26.32
N LYS A 32 11.13 11.50 25.58
CA LYS A 32 10.47 12.36 24.61
C LYS A 32 8.96 12.30 24.80
N ASN A 33 8.31 13.45 24.71
CA ASN A 33 6.88 13.52 24.50
C ASN A 33 6.62 14.29 23.21
N GLU A 34 5.71 13.78 22.38
CA GLU A 34 5.21 14.43 21.19
C GLU A 34 3.70 14.51 21.22
N THR A 35 3.18 15.71 21.02
CA THR A 35 1.74 15.96 20.93
C THR A 35 1.46 16.61 19.60
N ALA A 36 0.63 15.97 18.77
CA ALA A 36 0.20 16.52 17.50
C ALA A 36 -1.32 16.74 17.49
N VAL A 37 -1.75 17.83 16.83
CA VAL A 37 -3.16 18.17 16.63
C VAL A 37 -3.42 18.43 15.15
N PHE A 38 -4.61 18.06 14.68
CA PHE A 38 -5.03 18.36 13.32
C PHE A 38 -5.15 19.88 13.11
N THR A 39 -4.77 20.35 11.92
CA THR A 39 -4.88 21.77 11.53
C THR A 39 -6.13 22.06 10.71
N LYS A 40 -6.75 21.04 10.14
CA LYS A 40 -7.98 21.11 9.32
C LYS A 40 -9.02 20.16 9.91
N SER A 41 -10.29 20.44 9.66
CA SER A 41 -11.35 19.45 9.83
C SER A 41 -11.51 18.68 8.52
N GLY A 42 -11.89 17.40 8.59
CA GLY A 42 -12.17 16.60 7.41
C GLY A 42 -12.23 15.10 7.70
N GLN A 43 -12.59 14.33 6.69
CA GLN A 43 -12.72 12.89 6.78
C GLN A 43 -11.55 12.23 6.08
N ARG A 44 -10.76 11.47 6.84
CA ARG A 44 -9.57 10.79 6.32
C ARG A 44 -9.94 9.56 5.49
N THR A 45 -9.05 9.14 4.61
CA THR A 45 -9.20 7.89 3.86
C THR A 45 -9.44 6.71 4.81
N GLY A 46 -10.42 5.85 4.48
CA GLY A 46 -10.77 4.68 5.30
C GLY A 46 -11.50 4.98 6.62
N GLN A 47 -11.75 6.25 6.96
CA GLN A 47 -12.45 6.63 8.20
C GLN A 47 -13.96 6.36 8.16
N ALA A 48 -14.58 6.49 6.98
CA ALA A 48 -16.01 6.31 6.82
C ALA A 48 -16.44 4.87 7.16
N LYS A 49 -17.48 4.73 7.99
CA LYS A 49 -18.04 3.41 8.37
C LYS A 49 -19.14 2.94 7.43
N THR A 50 -19.70 3.85 6.64
CA THR A 50 -20.73 3.60 5.61
C THR A 50 -20.57 4.61 4.48
N MET A 51 -21.21 4.37 3.34
CA MET A 51 -21.24 5.29 2.18
C MET A 51 -21.84 6.68 2.49
N LEU A 52 -22.65 6.80 3.54
CA LEU A 52 -23.29 8.05 3.95
C LEU A 52 -22.69 8.61 5.24
N ASP A 53 -21.61 8.00 5.74
CA ASP A 53 -20.95 8.48 6.94
C ASP A 53 -20.14 9.74 6.62
N THR A 54 -20.58 10.86 7.15
CA THR A 54 -19.89 12.16 7.03
C THR A 54 -19.15 12.52 8.31
N ALA A 55 -18.92 11.57 9.22
CA ALA A 55 -18.18 11.83 10.44
C ALA A 55 -16.73 12.19 10.10
N GLU A 56 -16.32 13.35 10.58
CA GLU A 56 -15.00 13.93 10.40
C GLU A 56 -14.37 14.26 11.76
N HIS A 57 -13.04 14.41 11.77
CA HIS A 57 -12.38 15.04 12.90
C HIS A 57 -12.42 16.57 12.74
N ASN A 58 -12.13 17.29 13.82
CA ASN A 58 -12.07 18.74 13.82
C ASN A 58 -10.63 19.25 13.87
N SER A 59 -10.39 20.41 13.28
CA SER A 59 -9.19 21.20 13.55
C SER A 59 -9.02 21.40 15.07
N GLY A 60 -7.86 21.03 15.59
CA GLY A 60 -7.51 21.04 17.01
C GLY A 60 -7.72 19.71 17.73
N ASP A 61 -8.36 18.71 17.12
CA ASP A 61 -8.44 17.36 17.69
C ASP A 61 -7.04 16.74 17.78
N LEU A 62 -6.82 15.92 18.81
CA LEU A 62 -5.54 15.22 19.00
C LEU A 62 -5.35 14.19 17.88
N MET A 63 -4.19 14.24 17.24
CA MET A 63 -3.75 13.26 16.24
C MET A 63 -2.76 12.26 16.83
N LYS A 64 -1.90 12.74 17.74
CA LYS A 64 -0.85 11.94 18.40
C LYS A 64 -0.63 12.46 19.81
N PHE A 65 -0.46 11.56 20.76
CA PHE A 65 0.08 11.89 22.08
C PHE A 65 1.00 10.76 22.53
N GLU A 66 2.25 10.87 22.10
CA GLU A 66 3.27 9.85 22.27
C GLU A 66 4.19 10.20 23.43
N ASN A 67 4.47 9.21 24.27
CA ASN A 67 5.53 9.26 25.25
C ASN A 67 6.52 8.14 24.94
N SER A 68 7.79 8.49 24.78
CA SER A 68 8.85 7.54 24.48
C SER A 68 10.07 7.72 25.38
N ALA A 69 10.74 6.60 25.67
CA ALA A 69 12.00 6.52 26.36
C ALA A 69 12.94 5.66 25.53
N ARG A 70 13.96 6.29 24.93
CA ARG A 70 15.03 5.59 24.23
C ARG A 70 16.25 5.50 25.13
N ILE A 71 16.77 4.30 25.30
CA ILE A 71 17.89 4.02 26.19
C ILE A 71 18.93 3.24 25.40
N PHE A 72 20.13 3.79 25.34
CA PHE A 72 21.28 3.23 24.65
C PHE A 72 22.22 2.60 25.67
N PHE A 73 22.75 1.45 25.31
CA PHE A 73 23.75 0.73 26.07
C PHE A 73 24.94 0.51 25.15
N ASN A 74 26.09 1.03 25.51
CA ASN A 74 27.33 0.84 24.77
C ASN A 74 28.37 0.23 25.69
N GLY A 75 29.21 -0.65 25.15
CA GLY A 75 30.34 -1.15 25.90
C GLY A 75 31.37 -1.85 25.03
N ASP A 76 32.58 -1.93 25.56
CA ASP A 76 33.70 -2.62 24.91
C ASP A 76 33.79 -4.09 25.35
N ILE A 77 34.21 -4.94 24.43
CA ILE A 77 34.47 -6.37 24.62
C ILE A 77 35.93 -6.61 24.24
N GLY A 78 36.83 -6.50 25.20
CA GLY A 78 38.27 -6.56 24.94
C GLY A 78 38.78 -5.26 24.29
N GLU A 79 39.79 -5.35 23.41
CA GLU A 79 40.45 -4.18 22.81
C GLU A 79 39.98 -3.87 21.38
N GLU A 80 39.31 -4.82 20.71
CA GLU A 80 39.03 -4.76 19.26
C GLU A 80 37.54 -4.95 18.94
N SER A 81 36.65 -4.92 19.94
CA SER A 81 35.22 -5.15 19.73
C SER A 81 34.38 -4.32 20.67
N SER A 82 33.21 -3.90 20.21
CA SER A 82 32.24 -3.13 20.98
C SER A 82 30.83 -3.62 20.66
N TRP A 83 29.89 -3.36 21.55
CA TRP A 83 28.49 -3.69 21.33
C TRP A 83 27.61 -2.48 21.62
N HIS A 84 26.48 -2.46 20.92
CA HIS A 84 25.43 -1.47 21.07
C HIS A 84 24.10 -2.18 21.31
N GLY A 85 23.30 -1.66 22.23
CA GLY A 85 21.90 -2.04 22.40
C GLY A 85 21.03 -0.80 22.55
N GLU A 86 19.85 -0.83 21.95
CA GLU A 86 18.85 0.22 22.02
C GLU A 86 17.50 -0.34 22.50
N LEU A 87 17.03 0.20 23.63
CA LEU A 87 15.66 0.01 24.10
C LEU A 87 14.81 1.21 23.74
N ASN A 88 13.66 0.98 23.08
CA ASN A 88 12.74 2.03 22.66
C ASN A 88 11.35 1.77 23.26
N LEU A 89 11.11 2.26 24.47
CA LEU A 89 9.80 2.14 25.13
C LEU A 89 8.91 3.28 24.64
N ILE A 90 7.79 2.95 24.00
CA ILE A 90 6.93 3.94 23.34
C ILE A 90 5.46 3.63 23.61
N TYR A 91 4.67 4.68 23.79
CA TYR A 91 3.22 4.58 23.89
C TYR A 91 2.54 5.85 23.36
N ASP A 92 1.70 5.69 22.33
CA ASP A 92 0.85 6.72 21.74
C ASP A 92 -0.62 6.45 22.10
N THR A 93 -1.28 7.38 22.80
CA THR A 93 -2.67 7.19 23.22
C THR A 93 -3.66 7.22 22.06
N GLU A 94 -3.30 7.92 20.97
CA GLU A 94 -4.15 8.15 19.79
C GLU A 94 -3.87 7.17 18.64
N GLY A 95 -2.84 6.33 18.76
CA GLY A 95 -2.55 5.30 17.75
C GLY A 95 -3.72 4.33 17.56
N VAL A 96 -3.91 3.79 16.35
CA VAL A 96 -4.93 2.75 16.10
C VAL A 96 -4.38 1.40 16.52
N ASP A 97 -5.15 0.62 17.28
CA ASP A 97 -4.86 -0.77 17.68
C ASP A 97 -3.38 -1.04 18.03
N ASP A 98 -2.66 -1.79 17.17
CA ASP A 98 -1.28 -2.23 17.35
C ASP A 98 -0.26 -1.08 17.31
N TYR A 99 -0.65 0.10 16.80
CA TYR A 99 0.21 1.27 16.72
C TYR A 99 0.34 2.05 18.02
N LYS A 100 -0.46 1.73 19.05
CA LYS A 100 -0.40 2.43 20.36
C LYS A 100 0.86 2.17 21.14
N GLY A 101 1.54 1.06 20.92
CA GLY A 101 2.65 0.65 21.75
C GLY A 101 3.59 -0.28 21.03
N HIS A 102 4.15 -1.24 21.77
CA HIS A 102 5.11 -2.17 21.22
C HIS A 102 4.53 -3.05 20.12
N GLU A 103 5.20 -3.03 18.99
CA GLU A 103 4.99 -3.96 17.90
C GLU A 103 6.37 -4.35 17.34
N SER A 104 6.65 -5.66 17.26
CA SER A 104 7.94 -6.14 16.76
C SER A 104 8.14 -5.80 15.28
N ASP A 105 9.38 -5.52 14.90
CA ASP A 105 9.77 -5.19 13.52
C ASP A 105 9.02 -3.98 12.95
N THR A 106 8.75 -2.98 13.80
CA THR A 106 8.16 -1.69 13.45
C THR A 106 8.97 -0.53 14.04
N GLN A 107 8.57 0.72 13.80
CA GLN A 107 9.19 1.86 14.49
C GLN A 107 9.04 1.79 16.03
N ASN A 108 8.03 1.06 16.53
CA ASN A 108 7.72 0.88 17.95
C ASN A 108 8.31 -0.41 18.55
N ASP A 109 9.29 -1.03 17.89
CA ASP A 109 9.96 -2.19 18.47
C ASP A 109 10.77 -1.78 19.71
N TRP A 110 10.53 -2.46 20.83
CA TRP A 110 11.26 -2.24 22.07
C TRP A 110 12.74 -2.55 21.95
N PHE A 111 13.10 -3.58 21.18
CA PHE A 111 14.50 -3.93 20.92
C PHE A 111 14.86 -3.41 19.55
N ARG A 112 15.10 -2.10 19.46
CA ARG A 112 15.24 -1.41 18.19
C ARG A 112 16.54 -1.78 17.49
N GLU A 113 17.68 -1.63 18.17
CA GLU A 113 18.99 -2.06 17.68
C GLU A 113 19.72 -2.93 18.72
N LEU A 114 20.49 -3.89 18.24
CA LEU A 114 21.37 -4.71 19.04
C LEU A 114 22.44 -5.30 18.12
N TYR A 115 23.68 -4.83 18.22
CA TYR A 115 24.76 -5.31 17.37
C TYR A 115 26.11 -5.35 18.07
N LEU A 116 27.00 -6.17 17.52
CA LEU A 116 28.40 -6.32 17.88
C LEU A 116 29.24 -5.85 16.69
N ASP A 117 30.17 -4.93 16.96
CA ASP A 117 31.24 -4.53 16.04
C ASP A 117 32.52 -5.25 16.41
N THR A 118 33.22 -5.82 15.42
CA THR A 118 34.49 -6.53 15.62
C THR A 118 35.34 -6.49 14.35
N VAL A 119 36.65 -6.61 14.51
CA VAL A 119 37.60 -6.67 13.40
C VAL A 119 38.18 -8.08 13.30
N ALA A 120 38.15 -8.67 12.11
CA ALA A 120 38.82 -9.95 11.86
C ALA A 120 39.34 -10.06 10.42
N PHE A 121 40.56 -10.54 10.22
CA PHE A 121 41.17 -10.74 8.89
C PHE A 121 41.18 -9.48 8.00
N ASP A 122 41.41 -8.31 8.59
CA ASP A 122 41.32 -6.98 7.94
C ASP A 122 39.92 -6.61 7.41
N TRP A 123 38.87 -7.20 7.99
CA TRP A 123 37.47 -6.84 7.73
C TRP A 123 36.84 -6.31 9.01
N ASP A 124 36.05 -5.28 8.85
CA ASP A 124 35.15 -4.74 9.87
C ASP A 124 33.81 -5.47 9.74
N PHE A 125 33.34 -6.05 10.85
CA PHE A 125 32.09 -6.79 10.91
C PHE A 125 31.14 -6.15 11.90
N ARG A 126 29.91 -5.90 11.47
CA ARG A 126 28.77 -5.59 12.34
C ARG A 126 27.75 -6.72 12.27
N LEU A 127 27.54 -7.39 13.40
CA LEU A 127 26.64 -8.54 13.55
C LEU A 127 25.46 -8.13 14.43
N GLY A 128 24.23 -8.19 13.91
CA GLY A 128 23.04 -7.96 14.74
C GLY A 128 21.93 -7.17 14.06
N LYS A 129 20.96 -6.74 14.87
CA LYS A 129 19.86 -5.87 14.47
C LYS A 129 20.36 -4.44 14.36
N GLN A 130 20.37 -3.91 13.15
CA GLN A 130 21.04 -2.66 12.81
C GLN A 130 20.37 -1.99 11.61
N GLN A 131 20.78 -0.75 11.33
CA GLN A 131 20.42 -0.02 10.13
C GLN A 131 21.63 0.18 9.21
N VAL A 132 21.43 0.11 7.91
CA VAL A 132 22.43 0.39 6.89
C VAL A 132 21.84 1.31 5.82
N VAL A 133 22.51 2.45 5.61
CA VAL A 133 22.09 3.46 4.65
C VAL A 133 23.02 3.47 3.44
N TRP A 134 22.41 3.36 2.26
CA TRP A 134 23.10 3.50 0.97
C TRP A 134 22.77 4.81 0.25
N GLY A 135 21.60 5.40 0.51
CA GLY A 135 21.17 6.68 -0.04
C GLY A 135 21.65 7.92 0.73
N THR A 136 21.43 9.06 0.12
CA THR A 136 21.83 10.43 0.50
C THR A 136 20.78 11.49 0.10
N ALA A 137 19.73 11.10 -0.63
CA ALA A 137 18.63 11.97 -1.05
C ALA A 137 17.78 12.43 0.14
N ASP A 138 17.16 13.61 -0.01
CA ASP A 138 16.36 14.24 1.03
C ASP A 138 14.86 14.07 0.70
N GLY A 139 14.02 13.80 1.70
CA GLY A 139 12.57 13.68 1.55
C GLY A 139 12.02 12.39 0.89
N ILE A 140 12.79 11.71 0.03
CA ILE A 140 12.41 10.42 -0.57
C ILE A 140 13.58 9.43 -0.48
N LYS A 141 13.28 8.21 -0.04
CA LYS A 141 14.24 7.09 0.03
C LYS A 141 14.35 6.41 -1.33
N LEU A 142 15.51 6.54 -1.98
CA LEU A 142 15.77 5.88 -3.26
C LEU A 142 16.69 4.68 -3.10
N LEU A 143 17.96 4.90 -2.74
CA LEU A 143 18.94 3.82 -2.50
C LEU A 143 18.86 3.23 -1.09
N ASP A 144 18.05 3.81 -0.23
CA ASP A 144 17.82 3.35 1.14
C ASP A 144 16.79 2.22 1.16
N ILE A 145 17.20 1.05 0.63
CA ILE A 145 16.34 -0.12 0.34
C ILE A 145 16.67 -1.35 1.18
N ILE A 146 17.71 -1.29 2.02
CA ILE A 146 18.13 -2.44 2.83
C ILE A 146 17.19 -2.63 4.02
N ASN A 147 16.90 -1.54 4.72
CA ASN A 147 15.99 -1.51 5.85
C ASN A 147 14.58 -1.15 5.35
N PRO A 148 13.54 -1.90 5.75
CA PRO A 148 12.17 -1.49 5.49
C PRO A 148 11.84 -0.17 6.17
N THR A 149 10.75 0.44 5.73
CA THR A 149 10.22 1.71 6.25
C THR A 149 8.84 1.48 6.86
N ASP A 150 8.62 2.11 8.02
CA ASP A 150 7.30 2.28 8.62
C ASP A 150 6.65 3.56 8.08
N TYR A 151 5.53 3.40 7.37
CA TYR A 151 4.83 4.50 6.69
C TYR A 151 3.70 5.10 7.52
N ARG A 152 3.54 4.72 8.80
CA ARG A 152 2.44 5.19 9.66
C ARG A 152 2.43 6.70 9.94
N GLU A 153 3.56 7.39 9.72
CA GLU A 153 3.72 8.84 9.90
C GLU A 153 4.36 9.47 8.65
N LEU A 154 3.77 9.20 7.49
CA LEU A 154 4.29 9.55 6.15
C LEU A 154 5.11 10.85 6.09
N ASN A 155 6.44 10.70 6.05
CA ASN A 155 7.46 11.75 5.96
C ASN A 155 7.58 12.73 7.15
N GLN A 156 6.86 12.52 8.26
CA GLN A 156 6.99 13.33 9.48
C GLN A 156 8.18 12.88 10.33
N ASN A 157 8.40 11.57 10.41
CA ASN A 157 9.55 11.03 11.12
C ASN A 157 10.86 11.36 10.38
N ALA A 158 11.94 11.53 11.15
CA ALA A 158 13.27 11.50 10.56
C ALA A 158 13.47 10.14 9.86
N MET A 159 14.25 10.10 8.78
CA MET A 159 14.42 8.86 8.02
C MET A 159 14.97 7.71 8.89
N GLU A 160 15.81 8.02 9.88
CA GLU A 160 16.34 7.08 10.86
C GLU A 160 15.29 6.48 11.79
N ASP A 161 14.24 7.24 12.13
CA ASP A 161 13.15 6.80 13.00
C ASP A 161 12.18 5.90 12.24
N ALA A 162 11.86 6.29 11.00
CA ALA A 162 10.97 5.54 10.12
C ALA A 162 11.61 4.26 9.56
N ARG A 163 12.95 4.12 9.55
CA ARG A 163 13.61 2.86 9.21
C ARG A 163 13.33 1.83 10.29
N ILE A 164 13.09 0.60 9.84
CA ILE A 164 12.96 -0.57 10.69
C ILE A 164 14.33 -1.25 10.72
N PRO A 165 15.04 -1.27 11.86
CA PRO A 165 16.29 -2.00 11.96
C PRO A 165 16.04 -3.50 11.85
N ILE A 166 16.93 -4.20 11.15
CA ILE A 166 16.75 -5.63 10.84
C ILE A 166 18.02 -6.42 11.17
N TRP A 167 17.87 -7.70 11.50
CA TRP A 167 19.00 -8.59 11.74
C TRP A 167 19.83 -8.78 10.47
N MET A 168 21.10 -8.42 10.52
CA MET A 168 22.02 -8.59 9.39
C MET A 168 23.48 -8.77 9.82
N LEU A 169 24.23 -9.36 8.89
CA LEU A 169 25.69 -9.35 8.84
C LEU A 169 26.06 -8.23 7.87
N ASN A 170 26.83 -7.27 8.34
CA ASN A 170 27.47 -6.26 7.52
C ASN A 170 28.98 -6.45 7.63
N ALA A 171 29.66 -6.64 6.50
CA ALA A 171 31.10 -6.84 6.43
C ALA A 171 31.68 -5.82 5.45
N GLU A 172 32.66 -5.02 5.89
CA GLU A 172 33.30 -4.03 5.03
C GLU A 172 34.81 -4.05 5.16
N ARG A 173 35.48 -3.55 4.11
CA ARG A 173 36.92 -3.47 4.04
C ARG A 173 37.35 -2.32 3.12
N ASN A 174 38.34 -1.56 3.59
CA ASN A 174 38.99 -0.56 2.76
C ASN A 174 39.91 -1.21 1.71
N ILE A 175 39.82 -0.72 0.48
CA ILE A 175 40.65 -1.13 -0.67
C ILE A 175 41.49 0.07 -1.10
N GLY A 176 42.80 0.00 -0.79
CA GLY A 176 43.70 1.12 -1.00
C GLY A 176 43.39 2.28 -0.04
N GLU A 177 43.68 3.51 -0.46
CA GLU A 177 43.51 4.72 0.38
C GLU A 177 42.13 5.37 0.23
N SER A 178 41.40 5.09 -0.86
CA SER A 178 40.16 5.81 -1.21
C SER A 178 39.01 4.91 -1.67
N GLY A 179 39.16 3.59 -1.58
CA GLY A 179 38.13 2.62 -1.93
C GLY A 179 37.59 1.86 -0.72
N ASN A 180 36.34 1.42 -0.78
CA ASN A 180 35.73 0.54 0.23
C ASN A 180 34.81 -0.47 -0.47
N ILE A 181 34.84 -1.72 -0.01
CA ILE A 181 33.89 -2.76 -0.40
C ILE A 181 33.06 -3.19 0.81
N GLN A 182 31.77 -3.43 0.60
CA GLN A 182 30.82 -3.87 1.60
C GLN A 182 30.05 -5.10 1.09
N PHE A 183 29.75 -6.02 2.00
CA PHE A 183 28.86 -7.16 1.81
C PHE A 183 27.83 -7.19 2.93
N ILE A 184 26.57 -7.46 2.56
CA ILE A 184 25.44 -7.50 3.48
C ILE A 184 24.70 -8.83 3.30
N VAL A 185 24.37 -9.48 4.40
CA VAL A 185 23.38 -10.56 4.45
C VAL A 185 22.34 -10.17 5.49
N SER A 186 21.12 -9.84 5.04
CA SER A 186 20.06 -9.37 5.94
C SER A 186 18.84 -10.29 5.95
N GLN A 187 18.08 -10.23 7.05
CA GLN A 187 16.77 -10.86 7.11
C GLN A 187 15.82 -10.22 6.10
N VAL A 188 14.76 -10.96 5.78
CA VAL A 188 13.65 -10.49 4.97
C VAL A 188 12.59 -9.90 5.90
N GLU A 189 12.17 -8.67 5.61
CA GLU A 189 11.07 -7.99 6.30
C GLU A 189 10.45 -6.98 5.32
N GLN A 190 9.18 -6.66 5.51
CA GLN A 190 8.38 -5.77 4.69
C GLN A 190 8.26 -4.37 5.29
N ASN A 191 7.90 -3.41 4.45
CA ASN A 191 7.46 -2.09 4.87
C ASN A 191 6.17 -2.21 5.68
N LYS A 192 6.05 -1.44 6.77
CA LYS A 192 4.78 -1.36 7.52
C LYS A 192 3.92 -0.30 6.87
N ILE A 193 2.87 -0.75 6.19
CA ILE A 193 1.93 0.10 5.47
C ILE A 193 0.59 0.07 6.22
N PRO A 194 0.10 1.22 6.72
CA PRO A 194 -1.18 1.27 7.42
C PRO A 194 -2.36 0.74 6.62
N GLY A 195 -3.18 -0.07 7.27
CA GLY A 195 -4.38 -0.68 6.72
C GLY A 195 -4.14 -1.93 5.90
N LEU A 196 -2.89 -2.32 5.61
CA LEU A 196 -2.60 -3.51 4.80
C LEU A 196 -2.62 -4.77 5.67
N ASN A 197 -3.80 -5.05 6.23
CA ASN A 197 -4.10 -6.15 7.14
C ASN A 197 -5.62 -6.39 7.19
N ASP A 198 -6.06 -7.43 7.91
CA ASP A 198 -7.46 -7.81 8.04
C ASP A 198 -8.35 -6.73 8.69
N SER A 199 -7.81 -5.84 9.54
CA SER A 199 -8.56 -4.77 10.20
C SER A 199 -8.79 -3.56 9.30
N GLY A 200 -7.91 -3.32 8.32
CA GLY A 200 -7.94 -2.14 7.47
C GLY A 200 -7.57 -0.84 8.20
N ASP A 201 -7.18 -0.91 9.48
CA ASP A 201 -6.79 0.20 10.37
C ASP A 201 -7.62 1.49 10.20
N PRO A 202 -8.96 1.41 10.37
CA PRO A 202 -9.81 2.59 10.27
C PRO A 202 -9.33 3.64 11.28
N GLU A 203 -9.49 4.92 10.92
CA GLU A 203 -9.07 6.06 11.73
C GLU A 203 -7.56 6.32 11.80
N GLN A 204 -6.71 5.60 11.05
CA GLN A 204 -5.28 5.94 10.92
C GLN A 204 -5.10 7.20 10.05
N PRO A 205 -4.49 8.29 10.56
CA PRO A 205 -4.11 9.49 9.80
C PRO A 205 -3.53 9.29 8.37
N PHE A 206 -2.67 8.30 8.15
CA PHE A 206 -1.91 8.12 6.92
C PHE A 206 -2.26 6.82 6.17
N LEU A 207 -3.55 6.49 6.09
CA LEU A 207 -4.06 5.38 5.30
C LEU A 207 -4.17 5.74 3.81
N MET A 208 -3.44 5.03 2.94
CA MET A 208 -3.43 5.28 1.49
C MET A 208 -4.70 4.78 0.80
N LYS A 209 -5.21 5.53 -0.18
CA LYS A 209 -6.37 5.14 -1.01
C LYS A 209 -6.20 3.79 -1.70
N GLY A 210 -4.97 3.46 -2.10
CA GLY A 210 -4.62 2.13 -2.64
C GLY A 210 -4.93 0.99 -1.68
N VAL A 211 -4.57 1.17 -0.40
CA VAL A 211 -4.81 0.19 0.66
C VAL A 211 -6.28 0.14 1.06
N ASP A 212 -6.95 1.31 1.14
CA ASP A 212 -8.41 1.40 1.36
C ASP A 212 -9.19 0.61 0.30
N SER A 213 -8.71 0.58 -0.94
CA SER A 213 -9.30 -0.20 -2.03
C SER A 213 -9.20 -1.72 -1.81
N ILE A 214 -8.24 -2.18 -1.00
CA ILE A 214 -8.04 -3.60 -0.71
C ILE A 214 -8.85 -3.98 0.54
N THR A 215 -8.55 -3.35 1.68
CA THR A 215 -9.00 -3.78 3.02
C THR A 215 -9.98 -2.81 3.68
N GLY A 216 -10.17 -1.61 3.12
CA GLY A 216 -11.03 -0.57 3.68
C GLY A 216 -12.48 -1.03 3.89
N GLY A 217 -13.13 -0.52 4.93
CA GLY A 217 -14.48 -0.94 5.32
C GLY A 217 -15.55 -0.67 4.26
N VAL A 218 -15.45 0.46 3.56
CA VAL A 218 -16.44 0.91 2.58
C VAL A 218 -16.02 0.58 1.15
N ASN A 219 -14.81 0.95 0.73
CA ASN A 219 -14.34 0.78 -0.65
C ASN A 219 -13.50 -0.49 -0.86
N GLY A 220 -13.13 -1.20 0.21
CA GLY A 220 -12.23 -2.34 0.12
C GLY A 220 -12.87 -3.56 -0.52
N PHE A 221 -12.23 -4.12 -1.55
CA PHE A 221 -12.69 -5.35 -2.20
C PHE A 221 -12.84 -6.51 -1.21
N LEU A 222 -12.05 -6.53 -0.12
CA LEU A 222 -12.19 -7.48 0.98
C LEU A 222 -13.61 -7.43 1.60
N ASN A 223 -14.21 -6.25 1.75
CA ASN A 223 -15.53 -6.10 2.37
C ASN A 223 -16.66 -6.04 1.34
N VAL A 224 -16.39 -5.48 0.15
CA VAL A 224 -17.35 -5.37 -0.94
C VAL A 224 -17.74 -6.75 -1.51
N ALA A 225 -16.79 -7.68 -1.67
CA ALA A 225 -17.09 -8.99 -2.26
C ALA A 225 -18.11 -9.83 -1.46
N PRO A 226 -18.00 -9.97 -0.12
CA PRO A 226 -19.04 -10.60 0.70
C PRO A 226 -20.39 -9.87 0.67
N ALA A 227 -20.39 -8.54 0.61
CA ALA A 227 -21.62 -7.76 0.50
C ALA A 227 -22.31 -8.01 -0.86
N LEU A 228 -21.55 -8.05 -1.95
CA LEU A 228 -22.04 -8.39 -3.29
C LEU A 228 -22.65 -9.79 -3.32
N SER A 229 -22.00 -10.75 -2.68
CA SER A 229 -22.44 -12.14 -2.53
C SER A 229 -23.79 -12.27 -1.81
N LYS A 230 -24.01 -11.49 -0.75
CA LYS A 230 -25.31 -11.40 -0.07
C LYS A 230 -26.38 -10.82 -0.98
N VAL A 231 -26.09 -9.72 -1.66
CA VAL A 231 -27.01 -9.10 -2.63
C VAL A 231 -27.32 -10.06 -3.80
N ALA A 232 -26.35 -10.85 -4.24
CA ALA A 232 -26.55 -11.91 -5.22
C ALA A 232 -27.58 -12.96 -4.77
N GLN A 233 -27.60 -13.30 -3.47
CA GLN A 233 -28.64 -14.17 -2.91
C GLN A 233 -30.03 -13.54 -3.00
N SER A 234 -30.17 -12.24 -2.70
CA SER A 234 -31.45 -11.53 -2.90
C SER A 234 -31.92 -11.60 -4.35
N PHE A 235 -31.00 -11.48 -5.32
CA PHE A 235 -31.34 -11.65 -6.73
C PHE A 235 -31.71 -13.09 -7.09
N SER A 236 -31.03 -14.09 -6.54
CA SER A 236 -31.38 -15.51 -6.72
C SER A 236 -32.77 -15.82 -6.18
N ASP A 237 -33.08 -15.33 -4.98
CA ASP A 237 -34.39 -15.49 -4.34
C ASP A 237 -35.49 -14.73 -5.10
N ALA A 238 -35.15 -13.62 -5.75
CA ALA A 238 -36.05 -12.86 -6.62
C ALA A 238 -36.31 -13.56 -7.97
N ALA A 239 -35.42 -14.45 -8.42
CA ALA A 239 -35.48 -15.09 -9.73
C ALA A 239 -36.82 -15.83 -9.97
N LEU A 240 -37.33 -16.54 -8.96
CA LEU A 240 -38.62 -17.24 -9.08
C LEU A 240 -39.83 -16.29 -9.00
N PRO A 241 -40.03 -15.50 -7.93
CA PRO A 241 -41.24 -14.68 -7.77
C PRO A 241 -41.35 -13.54 -8.79
N PHE A 242 -40.23 -13.00 -9.29
CA PHE A 242 -40.24 -11.88 -10.22
C PHE A 242 -39.98 -12.30 -11.68
N PHE A 243 -39.11 -13.29 -11.90
CA PHE A 243 -38.69 -13.68 -13.24
C PHE A 243 -39.13 -15.09 -13.65
N GLY A 244 -39.84 -15.82 -12.77
CA GLY A 244 -40.35 -17.16 -13.06
C GLY A 244 -39.29 -18.24 -13.22
N SER A 245 -38.05 -18.00 -12.75
CA SER A 245 -36.94 -18.96 -12.84
C SER A 245 -36.85 -19.81 -11.57
N PRO A 246 -37.13 -21.13 -11.62
CA PRO A 246 -36.98 -22.02 -10.46
C PRO A 246 -35.53 -22.44 -10.20
N ILE A 247 -34.58 -21.98 -11.04
CA ILE A 247 -33.16 -22.35 -11.01
C ILE A 247 -32.28 -21.12 -10.75
N GLY A 248 -32.81 -20.16 -9.97
CA GLY A 248 -32.10 -18.94 -9.59
C GLY A 248 -31.68 -18.11 -10.80
N LEU A 249 -30.48 -17.53 -10.71
CA LEU A 249 -29.90 -16.65 -11.73
C LEU A 249 -29.19 -17.38 -12.88
N VAL A 250 -29.13 -18.73 -12.86
CA VAL A 250 -28.44 -19.51 -13.89
C VAL A 250 -28.84 -19.15 -15.33
N PRO A 251 -30.13 -19.03 -15.69
CA PRO A 251 -30.55 -18.79 -17.08
C PRO A 251 -30.39 -17.33 -17.54
N PHE A 252 -29.83 -16.45 -16.71
CA PHE A 252 -29.69 -15.02 -16.99
C PHE A 252 -28.34 -14.68 -17.63
N THR A 253 -27.84 -15.52 -18.53
CA THR A 253 -26.55 -15.29 -19.22
C THR A 253 -26.62 -14.16 -20.23
N THR A 254 -27.81 -13.73 -20.66
CA THR A 254 -28.01 -12.62 -21.62
C THR A 254 -28.65 -11.39 -20.98
N PHE A 255 -28.58 -11.27 -19.65
CA PHE A 255 -29.21 -10.21 -18.89
C PHE A 255 -28.16 -9.61 -17.96
N THR A 256 -27.62 -8.45 -18.33
CA THR A 256 -26.55 -7.77 -17.57
C THR A 256 -27.08 -6.79 -16.53
N VAL A 257 -26.21 -6.33 -15.63
CA VAL A 257 -26.48 -5.22 -14.70
C VAL A 257 -26.95 -3.97 -15.47
N ASP A 258 -26.25 -3.60 -16.54
CA ASP A 258 -26.64 -2.48 -17.42
C ASP A 258 -28.03 -2.69 -18.01
N PHE A 259 -28.34 -3.88 -18.52
CA PHE A 259 -29.67 -4.13 -19.09
C PHE A 259 -30.76 -4.09 -18.02
N PHE A 260 -30.47 -4.51 -16.79
CA PHE A 260 -31.41 -4.40 -15.68
C PHE A 260 -31.71 -2.93 -15.32
N VAL A 261 -30.69 -2.08 -15.30
CA VAL A 261 -30.81 -0.66 -14.95
C VAL A 261 -31.38 0.18 -16.09
N ASN A 262 -30.88 -0.01 -17.32
CA ASN A 262 -31.14 0.88 -18.45
C ASN A 262 -32.02 0.25 -19.55
N GLY A 263 -32.30 -1.05 -19.47
CA GLY A 263 -33.13 -1.75 -20.44
C GLY A 263 -34.59 -1.35 -20.37
N PRO A 264 -35.40 -1.74 -21.36
CA PRO A 264 -36.84 -1.57 -21.29
C PRO A 264 -37.38 -2.27 -20.03
N PRO A 265 -38.45 -1.75 -19.40
CA PRO A 265 -39.00 -2.33 -18.18
C PRO A 265 -39.25 -3.83 -18.37
N ALA A 266 -38.41 -4.65 -17.77
CA ALA A 266 -38.49 -6.09 -17.84
C ALA A 266 -39.66 -6.53 -16.96
N MET A 267 -40.88 -6.44 -17.51
CA MET A 267 -42.16 -6.91 -16.97
C MET A 267 -42.97 -5.92 -16.12
N GLY A 268 -43.73 -5.01 -16.75
CA GLY A 268 -44.95 -4.41 -16.17
C GLY A 268 -44.82 -3.56 -14.89
N GLY A 269 -43.64 -3.52 -14.28
CA GLY A 269 -43.17 -2.59 -13.26
C GLY A 269 -41.87 -1.92 -13.74
N SER A 270 -41.40 -0.92 -13.00
CA SER A 270 -40.30 -0.02 -13.33
C SER A 270 -38.93 -0.71 -13.45
N GLY A 271 -38.66 -1.40 -14.55
CA GLY A 271 -37.29 -1.52 -15.06
C GLY A 271 -36.94 -0.30 -15.93
N GLY A 272 -35.65 0.03 -16.04
CA GLY A 272 -35.20 1.29 -16.65
C GLY A 272 -34.89 2.39 -15.62
N ASP A 273 -34.65 2.02 -14.35
CA ASP A 273 -34.34 2.95 -13.26
C ASP A 273 -33.33 2.29 -12.29
N PRO A 274 -32.20 2.95 -11.94
CA PRO A 274 -31.26 2.46 -10.93
C PRO A 274 -31.90 2.25 -9.55
N THR A 275 -33.07 2.83 -9.29
CA THR A 275 -33.83 2.67 -8.04
C THR A 275 -34.10 1.21 -7.69
N MET A 276 -34.45 0.36 -8.67
CA MET A 276 -34.74 -1.05 -8.37
C MET A 276 -33.48 -1.85 -8.02
N LEU A 277 -32.36 -1.55 -8.70
CA LEU A 277 -31.06 -2.15 -8.35
C LEU A 277 -30.64 -1.70 -6.95
N ASN A 278 -30.80 -0.41 -6.67
CA ASN A 278 -30.50 0.17 -5.38
C ASN A 278 -31.37 -0.45 -4.26
N ASP A 279 -32.66 -0.61 -4.50
CA ASP A 279 -33.59 -1.19 -3.52
C ASP A 279 -33.18 -2.61 -3.13
N ILE A 280 -32.93 -3.47 -4.12
CA ILE A 280 -32.52 -4.86 -3.86
C ILE A 280 -31.12 -4.89 -3.21
N ALA A 281 -30.19 -4.05 -3.68
CA ALA A 281 -28.84 -3.99 -3.13
C ALA A 281 -28.81 -3.49 -1.68
N GLN A 282 -29.59 -2.46 -1.33
CA GLN A 282 -29.56 -1.87 0.01
C GLN A 282 -30.49 -2.56 0.99
N TYR A 283 -31.66 -3.03 0.54
CA TYR A 283 -32.73 -3.49 1.42
C TYR A 283 -33.12 -4.96 1.23
N GLY A 284 -32.61 -5.65 0.22
CA GLY A 284 -33.02 -7.02 -0.11
C GLY A 284 -34.48 -7.11 -0.58
N LEU A 285 -35.14 -8.23 -0.29
CA LEU A 285 -36.52 -8.50 -0.73
C LEU A 285 -37.59 -8.24 0.34
N ALA A 286 -37.18 -7.95 1.57
CA ALA A 286 -38.07 -7.70 2.69
C ALA A 286 -37.46 -6.71 3.69
N ALA A 287 -38.30 -6.08 4.52
CA ALA A 287 -37.82 -5.19 5.56
C ALA A 287 -36.89 -5.93 6.55
N GLY A 288 -35.64 -5.47 6.65
CA GLY A 288 -34.63 -6.08 7.51
C GLY A 288 -34.01 -7.36 6.95
N ASP A 289 -34.07 -7.56 5.63
CA ASP A 289 -33.40 -8.68 4.96
C ASP A 289 -31.90 -8.70 5.30
N PRO A 290 -31.36 -9.81 5.85
CA PRO A 290 -29.94 -9.92 6.19
C PRO A 290 -29.00 -9.82 4.97
N ASN A 291 -29.54 -9.92 3.75
CA ASN A 291 -28.78 -9.79 2.52
C ASN A 291 -28.60 -8.33 2.05
N GLY A 292 -29.31 -7.38 2.65
CA GLY A 292 -29.19 -5.96 2.29
C GLY A 292 -27.84 -5.36 2.70
N ASN A 293 -27.30 -4.47 1.86
CA ASN A 293 -26.05 -3.75 2.12
C ASN A 293 -26.20 -2.60 3.12
N PHE A 294 -27.38 -1.97 3.19
CA PHE A 294 -27.69 -0.84 4.10
C PHE A 294 -26.59 0.24 4.16
N GLY A 295 -25.98 0.56 3.03
CA GLY A 295 -24.90 1.55 2.89
C GLY A 295 -23.56 1.16 3.49
N VAL A 296 -23.39 -0.06 4.00
CA VAL A 296 -22.14 -0.50 4.67
C VAL A 296 -20.95 -0.44 3.72
N THR A 297 -21.10 -0.98 2.50
CA THR A 297 -20.02 -0.99 1.50
C THR A 297 -20.42 -0.25 0.22
N ASN A 298 -19.42 0.09 -0.60
CA ASN A 298 -19.57 0.77 -1.89
C ASN A 298 -20.03 -0.16 -3.02
N LEU A 299 -21.14 -0.87 -2.80
CA LEU A 299 -21.78 -1.66 -3.85
C LEU A 299 -22.50 -0.79 -4.87
N MET A 300 -23.19 0.24 -4.36
CA MET A 300 -24.00 1.18 -5.14
C MET A 300 -23.60 2.61 -4.76
N PRO A 301 -23.69 3.57 -5.71
CA PRO A 301 -23.35 4.96 -5.47
C PRO A 301 -24.55 5.65 -4.80
N ILE A 302 -24.81 5.33 -3.53
CA ILE A 302 -26.02 5.80 -2.84
C ILE A 302 -25.92 7.28 -2.45
N THR A 303 -27.04 7.99 -2.52
CA THR A 303 -27.15 9.40 -2.08
C THR A 303 -28.04 9.55 -0.84
N GLY A 304 -28.64 8.45 -0.38
CA GLY A 304 -29.55 8.40 0.76
C GLY A 304 -29.94 6.96 1.11
N LEU A 305 -30.65 6.80 2.23
CA LEU A 305 -31.27 5.54 2.65
C LEU A 305 -32.70 5.81 3.14
N ASN A 306 -33.55 6.39 2.28
CA ASN A 306 -34.91 6.80 2.63
C ASN A 306 -35.96 5.68 2.52
N GLY A 307 -35.53 4.46 2.24
CA GLY A 307 -36.36 3.26 2.11
C GLY A 307 -36.68 2.90 0.65
N PRO A 308 -37.24 1.70 0.42
CA PRO A 308 -37.49 1.19 -0.93
C PRO A 308 -38.33 2.13 -1.81
N GLY A 309 -37.95 2.27 -3.07
CA GLY A 309 -38.60 3.12 -4.06
C GLY A 309 -38.12 4.58 -4.07
N SER A 310 -37.13 4.93 -3.24
CA SER A 310 -36.52 6.25 -3.21
C SER A 310 -35.40 6.34 -4.26
N PRO A 311 -35.31 7.42 -5.05
CA PRO A 311 -34.27 7.59 -6.09
C PRO A 311 -32.92 8.00 -5.49
N ASP A 312 -32.46 7.26 -4.48
CA ASP A 312 -31.28 7.55 -3.67
C ASP A 312 -30.00 6.97 -4.29
N SER A 313 -29.80 7.19 -5.59
CA SER A 313 -28.63 6.69 -6.33
C SER A 313 -28.06 7.75 -7.29
N GLY A 314 -26.75 7.92 -7.25
CA GLY A 314 -25.95 8.74 -8.17
C GLY A 314 -25.43 8.00 -9.41
N TRP A 315 -26.10 6.90 -9.80
CA TRP A 315 -25.66 5.98 -10.85
C TRP A 315 -25.15 6.67 -12.13
N ASN A 316 -23.94 6.32 -12.54
CA ASN A 316 -23.25 6.79 -13.72
C ASN A 316 -22.28 5.71 -14.26
N SER A 317 -22.77 4.85 -15.15
CA SER A 317 -21.97 3.78 -15.76
C SER A 317 -20.83 4.26 -16.67
N SER A 318 -20.85 5.52 -17.12
CA SER A 318 -19.75 6.09 -17.93
C SER A 318 -18.59 6.60 -17.07
N ASN A 319 -18.81 6.83 -15.77
CA ASN A 319 -17.78 7.20 -14.81
C ASN A 319 -18.01 6.45 -13.48
N PRO A 320 -17.70 5.14 -13.44
CA PRO A 320 -18.04 4.28 -12.32
C PRO A 320 -17.29 4.68 -11.04
N THR A 321 -18.00 4.68 -9.91
CA THR A 321 -17.44 4.94 -8.57
C THR A 321 -17.83 3.87 -7.54
N SER A 322 -18.61 2.86 -7.94
CA SER A 322 -19.11 1.77 -7.09
C SER A 322 -19.06 0.41 -7.80
N ALA A 323 -19.12 -0.68 -7.04
CA ALA A 323 -18.92 -2.04 -7.56
C ALA A 323 -19.87 -2.40 -8.71
N PHE A 324 -21.17 -2.13 -8.60
CA PHE A 324 -22.13 -2.46 -9.66
C PHE A 324 -21.92 -1.63 -10.94
N GLU A 325 -21.46 -0.38 -10.84
CA GLU A 325 -21.15 0.42 -12.02
C GLU A 325 -19.93 -0.14 -12.77
N TYR A 326 -18.92 -0.59 -12.04
CA TYR A 326 -17.79 -1.30 -12.63
C TYR A 326 -18.15 -2.66 -13.21
N MET A 327 -19.30 -3.24 -12.85
CA MET A 327 -19.80 -4.55 -13.31
C MET A 327 -20.98 -4.41 -14.28
N GLY A 328 -21.11 -3.29 -15.01
CA GLY A 328 -22.24 -3.03 -15.90
C GLY A 328 -22.48 -4.14 -16.96
N ASN A 329 -21.43 -4.82 -17.41
CA ASN A 329 -21.52 -5.92 -18.38
C ASN A 329 -21.61 -7.31 -17.74
N ALA A 330 -21.61 -7.41 -16.40
CA ALA A 330 -21.72 -8.67 -15.70
C ALA A 330 -23.14 -9.20 -15.86
N THR A 331 -23.25 -10.45 -16.31
CA THR A 331 -24.53 -11.15 -16.41
C THR A 331 -25.05 -11.51 -15.02
N PHE A 332 -26.35 -11.56 -14.82
CA PHE A 332 -26.89 -12.03 -13.55
C PHE A 332 -26.52 -13.48 -13.23
N SER A 333 -26.26 -14.29 -14.27
CA SER A 333 -25.71 -15.64 -14.11
C SER A 333 -24.31 -15.65 -13.45
N THR A 334 -23.52 -14.58 -13.58
CA THR A 334 -22.25 -14.41 -12.84
C THR A 334 -22.50 -14.36 -11.33
N PHE A 335 -23.57 -13.72 -10.89
CA PHE A 335 -23.91 -13.62 -9.46
C PHE A 335 -24.41 -14.94 -8.86
N ASN A 336 -24.92 -15.89 -9.66
CA ASN A 336 -25.16 -17.26 -9.18
C ASN A 336 -23.86 -17.90 -8.65
N THR A 337 -22.74 -17.70 -9.37
CA THR A 337 -21.42 -18.22 -8.98
C THR A 337 -20.94 -17.62 -7.67
N PHE A 338 -21.20 -16.32 -7.47
CA PHE A 338 -20.75 -15.57 -6.29
C PHE A 338 -21.70 -15.65 -5.10
N ALA A 339 -22.87 -16.26 -5.26
CA ALA A 339 -23.82 -16.43 -4.18
C ALA A 339 -23.16 -17.15 -2.99
N SER A 340 -23.34 -16.59 -1.80
CA SER A 340 -22.72 -17.04 -0.54
C SER A 340 -21.20 -16.95 -0.45
N ALA A 341 -20.49 -16.46 -1.47
CA ALA A 341 -19.04 -16.24 -1.42
C ALA A 341 -18.60 -15.39 -0.22
N THR A 342 -17.41 -15.70 0.29
CA THR A 342 -16.75 -14.99 1.40
C THR A 342 -15.44 -14.38 0.91
N SER A 343 -14.74 -13.65 1.78
CA SER A 343 -13.41 -13.13 1.51
C SER A 343 -12.48 -13.37 2.70
N ARG A 344 -11.17 -13.35 2.44
CA ARG A 344 -10.16 -13.50 3.49
C ARG A 344 -8.85 -12.84 3.10
N TYR A 345 -8.21 -12.19 4.06
CA TYR A 345 -6.85 -11.70 3.94
C TYR A 345 -5.87 -12.71 4.57
N VAL A 346 -4.76 -12.97 3.89
CA VAL A 346 -3.75 -13.95 4.29
C VAL A 346 -2.37 -13.40 3.97
N THR A 347 -1.38 -13.68 4.81
CA THR A 347 0.03 -13.40 4.54
C THR A 347 0.76 -14.68 4.12
N ASP A 348 1.54 -14.60 3.05
CA ASP A 348 2.40 -15.67 2.54
C ASP A 348 3.79 -15.11 2.26
N TYR A 349 4.59 -15.01 3.32
CA TYR A 349 5.93 -14.45 3.26
C TYR A 349 7.00 -15.54 3.13
N PRO A 350 8.22 -15.17 2.66
CA PRO A 350 9.34 -16.09 2.53
C PRO A 350 9.67 -16.86 3.82
N ASP A 351 10.33 -18.02 3.65
CA ASP A 351 10.63 -18.92 4.76
C ASP A 351 11.70 -18.32 5.70
N ASP A 352 11.82 -18.86 6.92
CA ASP A 352 12.76 -18.38 7.94
C ASP A 352 14.25 -18.59 7.60
N MET A 353 14.52 -19.31 6.51
CA MET A 353 15.85 -19.52 5.95
C MET A 353 16.19 -18.54 4.82
N ASP A 354 15.22 -17.79 4.30
CA ASP A 354 15.47 -16.80 3.27
C ASP A 354 16.25 -15.59 3.82
N ALA A 355 17.11 -15.04 2.97
CA ALA A 355 17.92 -13.87 3.26
C ALA A 355 18.04 -12.97 2.03
N ASN A 356 18.44 -11.73 2.25
CA ASN A 356 18.79 -10.77 1.22
C ASN A 356 20.31 -10.59 1.16
N PHE A 357 20.86 -10.32 -0.03
CA PHE A 357 22.31 -10.27 -0.27
C PHE A 357 22.69 -8.99 -0.99
N GLY A 358 23.46 -8.13 -0.31
CA GLY A 358 23.91 -6.84 -0.83
C GLY A 358 25.42 -6.78 -1.01
N THR A 359 25.87 -6.04 -2.02
CA THR A 359 27.27 -5.63 -2.15
C THR A 359 27.33 -4.18 -2.62
N ARG A 360 28.33 -3.45 -2.11
CA ARG A 360 28.58 -2.08 -2.51
C ARG A 360 30.07 -1.85 -2.66
N TYR A 361 30.44 -1.11 -3.70
CA TYR A 361 31.76 -0.52 -3.85
C TYR A 361 31.64 1.01 -3.80
N LYS A 362 32.48 1.65 -3.00
CA LYS A 362 32.61 3.11 -2.91
C LYS A 362 34.02 3.54 -3.28
N HIS A 363 34.14 4.69 -3.93
CA HIS A 363 35.44 5.27 -4.25
C HIS A 363 35.41 6.79 -4.31
N SER A 364 36.48 7.41 -3.80
CA SER A 364 36.75 8.85 -3.92
C SER A 364 37.90 9.07 -4.89
N MET A 365 37.64 9.82 -5.96
CA MET A 365 38.65 10.18 -6.95
C MET A 365 39.42 11.44 -6.54
N ASP A 366 40.67 11.59 -7.00
CA ASP A 366 41.48 12.79 -6.79
C ASP A 366 40.84 14.07 -7.33
N SER A 367 39.91 13.94 -8.29
CA SER A 367 39.14 15.06 -8.82
C SER A 367 38.12 15.63 -7.82
N GLY A 368 37.88 14.96 -6.68
CA GLY A 368 36.82 15.29 -5.73
C GLY A 368 35.45 14.67 -6.04
N LEU A 369 35.39 13.78 -7.04
CA LEU A 369 34.19 12.99 -7.35
C LEU A 369 34.14 11.77 -6.43
N ASN A 370 33.05 11.64 -5.67
CA ASN A 370 32.74 10.44 -4.91
C ASN A 370 31.65 9.67 -5.63
N PHE A 371 31.77 8.33 -5.66
CA PHE A 371 30.71 7.50 -6.21
C PHE A 371 30.58 6.16 -5.49
N SER A 372 29.42 5.53 -5.67
CA SER A 372 29.15 4.16 -5.28
C SER A 372 28.45 3.38 -6.38
N VAL A 373 28.68 2.06 -6.39
CA VAL A 373 27.92 1.10 -7.19
C VAL A 373 27.44 0.01 -6.24
N ASN A 374 26.15 -0.25 -6.27
CA ASN A 374 25.43 -1.11 -5.33
C ASN A 374 24.70 -2.20 -6.11
N TYR A 375 24.74 -3.43 -5.63
CA TYR A 375 23.89 -4.52 -6.13
C TYR A 375 23.24 -5.22 -4.95
N PHE A 376 21.93 -5.44 -5.04
CA PHE A 376 21.14 -6.08 -4.00
C PHE A 376 20.20 -7.12 -4.62
N TYR A 377 20.39 -8.38 -4.23
CA TYR A 377 19.45 -9.45 -4.52
C TYR A 377 18.59 -9.66 -3.29
N HIS A 378 17.33 -9.24 -3.36
CA HIS A 378 16.50 -9.11 -2.17
C HIS A 378 15.03 -9.33 -2.47
N TYR A 379 14.24 -9.59 -1.43
CA TYR A 379 12.80 -9.39 -1.52
C TYR A 379 12.50 -7.90 -1.47
N ASP A 380 11.71 -7.40 -2.41
CA ASP A 380 11.16 -6.04 -2.32
C ASP A 380 10.41 -5.91 -0.99
N ALA A 381 10.70 -4.85 -0.25
CA ALA A 381 10.04 -4.58 1.02
C ALA A 381 8.61 -4.08 0.83
N ASN A 382 8.25 -3.60 -0.37
CA ASN A 382 6.86 -3.31 -0.70
C ASN A 382 6.10 -4.61 -0.99
N PRO A 383 5.10 -4.97 -0.15
CA PRO A 383 4.29 -6.14 -0.41
C PRO A 383 3.35 -5.94 -1.60
N PHE A 384 2.97 -7.05 -2.23
CA PHE A 384 1.94 -7.10 -3.27
C PHE A 384 0.81 -8.06 -2.88
N ILE A 385 -0.37 -7.86 -3.45
CA ILE A 385 -1.54 -8.69 -3.18
C ILE A 385 -1.88 -9.54 -4.40
N GLU A 386 -1.89 -10.86 -4.25
CA GLU A 386 -2.53 -11.77 -5.20
C GLU A 386 -3.98 -12.01 -4.80
N MET A 387 -4.89 -11.95 -5.79
CA MET A 387 -6.31 -12.19 -5.58
C MET A 387 -6.77 -13.43 -6.32
N ASP A 388 -7.32 -14.41 -5.60
CA ASP A 388 -7.69 -15.71 -6.14
C ASP A 388 -8.90 -16.31 -5.43
N TRP A 389 -9.65 -17.15 -6.14
CA TRP A 389 -10.73 -17.92 -5.53
C TRP A 389 -10.20 -19.22 -4.92
N TYR A 390 -10.66 -19.57 -3.73
CA TYR A 390 -10.31 -20.80 -3.03
C TYR A 390 -11.55 -21.55 -2.54
N ASP A 391 -11.43 -22.87 -2.45
CA ASP A 391 -12.27 -23.67 -1.58
C ASP A 391 -11.73 -23.58 -0.14
N PRO A 392 -12.45 -22.95 0.79
CA PRO A 392 -11.95 -22.75 2.15
C PRO A 392 -11.83 -24.05 2.97
N ASN A 393 -12.52 -25.13 2.59
CA ASN A 393 -12.48 -26.41 3.30
C ASN A 393 -11.26 -27.24 2.91
N THR A 394 -10.87 -27.22 1.64
CA THR A 394 -9.76 -28.00 1.07
C THR A 394 -8.50 -27.19 0.83
N ASN A 395 -8.61 -25.85 0.89
CA ASN A 395 -7.56 -24.90 0.52
C ASN A 395 -7.13 -25.01 -0.96
N GLU A 396 -7.99 -25.56 -1.82
CA GLU A 396 -7.75 -25.68 -3.25
C GLU A 396 -7.99 -24.33 -3.95
N LYS A 397 -7.02 -23.88 -4.77
CA LYS A 397 -7.22 -22.74 -5.67
C LYS A 397 -8.21 -23.12 -6.77
N LEU A 398 -9.27 -22.35 -6.89
CA LEU A 398 -10.34 -22.55 -7.87
C LEU A 398 -10.01 -21.88 -9.20
N GLN A 399 -10.58 -22.43 -10.26
CA GLN A 399 -10.41 -21.94 -11.63
C GLN A 399 -11.58 -21.03 -12.01
N VAL A 400 -11.26 -19.85 -12.51
CA VAL A 400 -12.22 -18.97 -13.17
C VAL A 400 -12.41 -19.41 -14.62
N GLN A 401 -13.66 -19.56 -15.05
CA GLN A 401 -14.06 -19.90 -16.40
C GLN A 401 -14.99 -18.83 -16.97
N ARG A 402 -14.66 -18.31 -18.16
CA ARG A 402 -15.47 -17.32 -18.88
C ARG A 402 -16.29 -18.02 -19.94
N VAL A 403 -17.61 -17.99 -19.81
CA VAL A 403 -18.49 -18.76 -20.71
C VAL A 403 -19.45 -17.86 -21.47
N THR A 404 -19.81 -18.26 -22.69
CA THR A 404 -20.84 -17.61 -23.48
C THR A 404 -22.24 -18.13 -23.13
N PRO A 405 -23.32 -17.42 -23.51
CA PRO A 405 -24.67 -17.95 -23.48
C PRO A 405 -24.83 -19.23 -24.30
N GLY A 406 -25.48 -20.22 -23.72
CA GLY A 406 -25.90 -21.46 -24.34
C GLY A 406 -27.41 -21.52 -24.59
N ALA A 407 -27.92 -22.74 -24.84
CA ALA A 407 -29.34 -22.94 -25.13
C ALA A 407 -30.23 -22.58 -23.94
N GLY A 408 -31.33 -21.87 -24.20
CA GLY A 408 -32.31 -21.50 -23.16
C GLY A 408 -31.81 -20.50 -22.12
N GLY A 409 -30.72 -19.77 -22.41
CA GLY A 409 -30.11 -18.82 -21.49
C GLY A 409 -29.18 -19.46 -20.45
N MET A 410 -28.94 -20.78 -20.54
CA MET A 410 -27.99 -21.48 -19.68
C MET A 410 -26.54 -21.13 -20.05
N PRO A 411 -25.57 -21.17 -19.12
CA PRO A 411 -24.16 -21.02 -19.46
C PRO A 411 -23.64 -22.16 -20.35
N ASP A 412 -22.92 -21.85 -21.44
CA ASP A 412 -22.23 -22.86 -22.24
C ASP A 412 -20.90 -23.26 -21.59
N THR A 413 -20.96 -24.21 -20.67
CA THR A 413 -19.80 -24.71 -19.89
C THR A 413 -18.73 -25.41 -20.74
N THR A 414 -18.98 -25.64 -22.03
CA THR A 414 -17.96 -26.16 -22.97
C THR A 414 -17.01 -25.07 -23.48
N THR A 415 -17.38 -23.80 -23.30
CA THR A 415 -16.55 -22.65 -23.68
C THR A 415 -15.64 -22.19 -22.54
N ASN A 416 -14.49 -21.61 -22.87
CA ASN A 416 -13.67 -20.88 -21.91
C ASN A 416 -12.92 -19.77 -22.65
N LEU A 417 -13.47 -18.56 -22.60
CA LEU A 417 -12.92 -17.40 -23.30
C LEU A 417 -11.59 -16.97 -22.65
N THR A 418 -10.61 -16.65 -23.48
CA THR A 418 -9.45 -15.88 -23.03
C THR A 418 -9.88 -14.45 -22.71
N ALA A 419 -9.07 -13.71 -21.96
CA ALA A 419 -9.33 -12.30 -21.69
C ALA A 419 -9.56 -11.50 -22.98
N ALA A 420 -8.75 -11.74 -24.02
CA ALA A 420 -8.87 -11.09 -25.32
C ALA A 420 -10.19 -11.38 -26.06
N GLN A 421 -10.84 -12.52 -25.79
CA GLN A 421 -12.09 -12.94 -26.41
C GLN A 421 -13.34 -12.40 -25.70
N VAL A 422 -13.21 -11.78 -24.54
CA VAL A 422 -14.33 -11.07 -23.89
C VAL A 422 -14.75 -9.91 -24.79
N GLY A 423 -16.05 -9.87 -25.12
CA GLY A 423 -16.65 -8.90 -26.02
C GLY A 423 -16.46 -7.46 -25.53
N SER A 424 -16.22 -6.56 -26.48
CA SER A 424 -16.08 -5.12 -26.19
C SER A 424 -17.33 -4.34 -26.60
N ASP A 425 -18.18 -4.87 -27.48
CA ASP A 425 -19.44 -4.23 -27.88
C ASP A 425 -20.62 -5.18 -27.69
N LEU A 426 -21.25 -5.16 -26.52
CA LEU A 426 -22.37 -6.05 -26.21
C LEU A 426 -23.65 -5.79 -27.01
N THR A 427 -23.66 -4.79 -27.91
CA THR A 427 -24.76 -4.64 -28.88
C THR A 427 -24.67 -5.65 -30.03
N VAL A 428 -23.50 -6.27 -30.22
CA VAL A 428 -23.24 -7.26 -31.29
C VAL A 428 -22.50 -8.50 -30.80
N ASP A 429 -21.65 -8.35 -29.78
CA ASP A 429 -20.89 -9.43 -29.16
C ASP A 429 -21.75 -10.20 -28.15
N PRO A 430 -21.50 -11.51 -27.95
CA PRO A 430 -22.15 -12.26 -26.88
C PRO A 430 -21.70 -11.73 -25.51
N THR A 431 -22.63 -11.73 -24.56
CA THR A 431 -22.34 -11.52 -23.13
C THR A 431 -21.39 -12.59 -22.60
N THR A 432 -20.75 -12.31 -21.46
CA THR A 432 -19.84 -13.25 -20.79
C THR A 432 -20.31 -13.50 -19.37
N THR A 433 -20.42 -14.77 -18.99
CA THR A 433 -20.72 -15.21 -17.61
C THR A 433 -19.45 -15.74 -16.97
N ILE A 434 -19.24 -15.41 -15.70
CA ILE A 434 -18.10 -15.90 -14.91
C ILE A 434 -18.56 -17.05 -14.02
N LEU A 435 -17.89 -18.20 -14.18
CA LEU A 435 -18.09 -19.39 -13.36
C LEU A 435 -16.79 -19.71 -12.61
N VAL A 436 -16.92 -20.32 -11.43
CA VAL A 436 -15.79 -20.80 -10.62
C VAL A 436 -15.95 -22.30 -10.39
N LYS A 437 -14.86 -23.06 -10.56
CA LYS A 437 -14.86 -24.52 -10.39
C LYS A 437 -13.56 -25.04 -9.80
N ASN A 438 -13.62 -26.22 -9.17
CA ASN A 438 -12.42 -26.93 -8.74
C ASN A 438 -11.79 -27.75 -9.88
N ALA A 439 -10.63 -28.35 -9.63
CA ALA A 439 -9.92 -29.18 -10.60
C ALA A 439 -10.69 -30.45 -11.00
N ALA A 440 -11.63 -30.91 -10.17
CA ALA A 440 -12.53 -32.02 -10.49
C ALA A 440 -13.69 -31.62 -11.41
N GLY A 441 -13.84 -30.33 -11.72
CA GLY A 441 -14.89 -29.79 -12.59
C GLY A 441 -16.22 -29.51 -11.89
N ALA A 442 -16.27 -29.58 -10.55
CA ALA A 442 -17.45 -29.18 -9.79
C ALA A 442 -17.51 -27.65 -9.68
N TYR A 443 -18.66 -27.07 -10.04
CA TYR A 443 -18.90 -25.64 -10.00
C TYR A 443 -19.31 -25.17 -8.60
N TYR A 444 -19.12 -23.88 -8.34
CA TYR A 444 -19.54 -23.18 -7.11
C TYR A 444 -20.70 -22.23 -7.43
N GLY A 445 -21.49 -21.91 -6.41
CA GLY A 445 -22.70 -21.07 -6.52
C GLY A 445 -23.95 -21.80 -6.04
N ASP A 446 -25.07 -21.08 -5.99
CA ASP A 446 -26.36 -21.55 -5.44
C ASP A 446 -26.93 -22.74 -6.24
N PHE A 447 -26.93 -22.61 -7.58
CA PHE A 447 -27.36 -23.65 -8.51
C PHE A 447 -26.22 -24.08 -9.44
N ASP A 448 -26.21 -25.36 -9.81
CA ASP A 448 -25.27 -25.94 -10.76
C ASP A 448 -25.53 -25.40 -12.18
N PRO A 449 -24.53 -24.81 -12.85
CA PRO A 449 -24.72 -24.13 -14.14
C PRO A 449 -24.95 -25.08 -15.31
N ILE A 450 -24.76 -26.39 -15.15
CA ILE A 450 -25.04 -27.39 -16.20
C ILE A 450 -26.48 -27.92 -16.07
N THR A 451 -26.87 -28.26 -14.85
CA THR A 451 -28.12 -28.99 -14.59
C THR A 451 -29.27 -28.11 -14.12
N GLY A 452 -28.97 -26.92 -13.58
CA GLY A 452 -29.93 -26.05 -12.90
C GLY A 452 -30.44 -26.62 -11.58
N ALA A 453 -29.91 -27.75 -11.10
CA ALA A 453 -30.23 -28.28 -9.78
C ALA A 453 -29.51 -27.45 -8.70
N PRO A 454 -29.99 -27.44 -7.44
CA PRO A 454 -29.22 -26.92 -6.33
C PRO A 454 -27.83 -27.53 -6.31
N ASN A 455 -26.81 -26.72 -6.10
CA ASN A 455 -25.43 -27.18 -6.22
C ASN A 455 -25.13 -28.24 -5.14
N ALA A 456 -24.53 -29.35 -5.54
CA ALA A 456 -24.11 -30.40 -4.62
C ALA A 456 -22.91 -29.94 -3.76
N ASN A 457 -22.12 -28.98 -4.26
CA ASN A 457 -21.09 -28.33 -3.51
C ASN A 457 -21.68 -27.15 -2.72
N THR A 458 -21.90 -27.36 -1.43
CA THR A 458 -22.44 -26.34 -0.53
C THR A 458 -21.36 -25.45 0.08
N THR A 459 -20.09 -25.62 -0.32
CA THR A 459 -18.99 -24.76 0.14
C THR A 459 -19.04 -23.45 -0.63
N ALA A 460 -19.14 -22.34 0.09
CA ALA A 460 -19.00 -21.02 -0.51
C ALA A 460 -17.56 -20.80 -1.01
N PRO A 461 -17.34 -20.27 -2.22
CA PRO A 461 -16.00 -19.91 -2.67
C PRO A 461 -15.48 -18.71 -1.86
N GLU A 462 -14.20 -18.73 -1.49
CA GLU A 462 -13.52 -17.68 -0.74
C GLU A 462 -12.65 -16.85 -1.69
N LEU A 463 -12.90 -15.54 -1.78
CA LEU A 463 -11.99 -14.59 -2.44
C LEU A 463 -10.84 -14.27 -1.51
N ARG A 464 -9.66 -14.80 -1.81
CA ARG A 464 -8.47 -14.63 -0.96
C ARG A 464 -7.57 -13.53 -1.49
N PHE A 465 -7.22 -12.60 -0.60
CA PHE A 465 -6.18 -11.59 -0.78
C PHE A 465 -4.93 -12.10 -0.09
N THR A 466 -3.92 -12.49 -0.87
CA THR A 466 -2.67 -13.06 -0.35
C THR A 466 -1.56 -12.03 -0.47
N GLU A 467 -1.13 -11.49 0.66
CA GLU A 467 0.01 -10.57 0.74
C GLU A 467 1.33 -11.32 0.67
N LYS A 468 2.19 -10.90 -0.24
CA LYS A 468 3.47 -11.54 -0.58
C LYS A 468 4.57 -10.52 -0.79
N LEU A 469 5.82 -11.00 -0.72
CA LEU A 469 7.00 -10.24 -1.17
C LEU A 469 7.58 -10.86 -2.43
N ASN A 470 8.04 -10.03 -3.38
CA ASN A 470 8.65 -10.53 -4.61
C ASN A 470 10.17 -10.47 -4.55
N ARG A 471 10.85 -11.48 -5.08
CA ARG A 471 12.31 -11.53 -5.13
C ARG A 471 12.81 -10.80 -6.37
N ILE A 472 13.58 -9.73 -6.17
CA ILE A 472 14.03 -8.82 -7.22
C ILE A 472 15.55 -8.65 -7.28
N HIS A 473 16.00 -8.03 -8.37
CA HIS A 473 17.38 -7.59 -8.54
C HIS A 473 17.44 -6.06 -8.61
N SER A 474 18.24 -5.47 -7.73
CA SER A 474 18.36 -4.02 -7.59
C SER A 474 19.80 -3.59 -7.86
N LEU A 475 19.99 -2.79 -8.91
CA LEU A 475 21.28 -2.19 -9.28
C LEU A 475 21.19 -0.68 -9.06
N GLY A 476 22.08 -0.13 -8.24
CA GLY A 476 22.04 1.29 -7.93
C GLY A 476 23.41 1.92 -7.81
N GLY A 477 23.42 3.23 -7.62
CA GLY A 477 24.63 3.99 -7.37
C GLY A 477 24.33 5.43 -7.00
N ALA A 478 25.19 5.99 -6.15
CA ALA A 478 25.16 7.40 -5.79
C ALA A 478 26.45 8.08 -6.26
N LEU A 479 26.37 9.38 -6.55
CA LEU A 479 27.51 10.23 -6.83
C LEU A 479 27.34 11.60 -6.18
N ASP A 480 28.45 12.20 -5.79
CA ASP A 480 28.51 13.59 -5.37
C ASP A 480 29.79 14.27 -5.86
N TYR A 481 29.68 15.55 -6.22
CA TYR A 481 30.78 16.36 -6.68
C TYR A 481 30.62 17.82 -6.25
N ALA A 482 31.62 18.34 -5.55
CA ALA A 482 31.67 19.73 -5.15
C ALA A 482 32.34 20.58 -6.24
N TRP A 483 31.61 21.56 -6.77
CA TRP A 483 32.11 22.54 -7.72
C TRP A 483 32.19 23.93 -7.09
N ASP A 484 33.41 24.42 -6.88
CA ASP A 484 33.62 25.77 -6.36
C ASP A 484 33.36 26.85 -7.43
N THR A 485 32.36 27.68 -7.14
CA THR A 485 32.08 28.88 -7.93
C THR A 485 32.69 30.10 -7.27
N GLY A 486 33.38 30.95 -8.05
CA GLY A 486 34.07 32.12 -7.51
C GLY A 486 33.16 33.16 -6.85
N SER A 487 31.84 33.13 -7.08
CA SER A 487 30.87 34.10 -6.57
C SER A 487 29.79 33.54 -5.63
N MET A 488 29.48 32.23 -5.68
CA MET A 488 28.42 31.61 -4.87
C MET A 488 28.95 30.57 -3.86
N GLY A 489 30.26 30.36 -3.77
CA GLY A 489 30.85 29.31 -2.96
C GLY A 489 30.74 27.93 -3.63
N SER A 490 30.87 26.87 -2.83
CA SER A 490 30.80 25.50 -3.32
C SER A 490 29.36 25.11 -3.64
N ILE A 491 29.12 24.61 -4.85
CA ILE A 491 27.88 23.96 -5.26
C ILE A 491 28.13 22.46 -5.25
N VAL A 492 27.37 21.71 -4.46
CA VAL A 492 27.47 20.24 -4.45
C VAL A 492 26.39 19.68 -5.37
N LEU A 493 26.81 18.96 -6.41
CA LEU A 493 25.91 18.19 -7.25
C LEU A 493 25.79 16.78 -6.67
N ARG A 494 24.57 16.29 -6.47
CA ARG A 494 24.27 14.93 -5.99
C ARG A 494 23.43 14.19 -7.01
N GLY A 495 23.66 12.89 -7.15
CA GLY A 495 22.87 12.03 -8.01
C GLY A 495 22.71 10.64 -7.40
N GLU A 496 21.50 10.08 -7.52
CA GLU A 496 21.22 8.69 -7.17
C GLU A 496 20.45 8.03 -8.29
N ILE A 497 20.72 6.75 -8.51
CA ILE A 497 20.01 5.92 -9.47
C ILE A 497 19.77 4.54 -8.85
N LEU A 498 18.60 3.98 -9.11
CA LEU A 498 18.20 2.65 -8.72
C LEU A 498 17.39 2.03 -9.87
N TYR A 499 17.85 0.91 -10.39
CA TYR A 499 17.11 0.06 -11.32
C TYR A 499 16.68 -1.20 -10.58
N ASN A 500 15.38 -1.45 -10.53
CA ASN A 500 14.79 -2.67 -10.00
C ASN A 500 14.25 -3.49 -11.16
N LYS A 501 14.66 -4.75 -11.20
CA LYS A 501 14.16 -5.75 -12.13
C LYS A 501 13.10 -6.61 -11.44
N ASP A 502 11.98 -6.82 -12.10
CA ASP A 502 10.87 -7.66 -11.62
C ASP A 502 10.13 -7.06 -10.38
N GLU A 503 10.07 -5.74 -10.21
CA GLU A 503 9.24 -5.07 -9.19
C GLU A 503 7.74 -5.29 -9.51
N MET A 504 6.90 -5.52 -8.50
CA MET A 504 5.48 -5.81 -8.76
C MET A 504 4.67 -4.53 -8.96
N GLN A 505 3.97 -4.42 -10.09
CA GLN A 505 3.05 -3.31 -10.40
C GLN A 505 1.59 -3.78 -10.46
N PRO A 506 0.61 -2.99 -10.00
CA PRO A 506 -0.79 -3.32 -10.18
C PRO A 506 -1.23 -3.03 -11.63
N VAL A 507 -1.96 -3.95 -12.24
CA VAL A 507 -2.54 -3.82 -13.57
C VAL A 507 -4.05 -3.97 -13.46
N VAL A 508 -4.76 -3.00 -14.03
CA VAL A 508 -6.22 -2.95 -14.07
C VAL A 508 -6.69 -3.21 -15.50
N ASP A 509 -7.52 -4.22 -15.71
CA ASP A 509 -8.27 -4.46 -16.96
C ASP A 509 -9.76 -4.20 -16.71
N LYS A 510 -10.23 -3.01 -17.08
CA LYS A 510 -11.63 -2.61 -16.88
C LYS A 510 -12.63 -3.40 -17.72
N ARG A 511 -12.22 -4.04 -18.82
CA ARG A 511 -13.11 -4.91 -19.62
C ARG A 511 -13.42 -6.20 -18.88
N LEU A 512 -12.42 -6.78 -18.21
CA LEU A 512 -12.64 -7.96 -17.36
C LEU A 512 -13.41 -7.60 -16.10
N LEU A 513 -13.12 -6.43 -15.51
CA LEU A 513 -13.89 -5.92 -14.37
C LEU A 513 -15.37 -5.74 -14.73
N ALA A 514 -15.65 -5.21 -15.93
CA ALA A 514 -17.00 -5.01 -16.47
C ALA A 514 -17.86 -6.27 -16.49
N VAL A 515 -17.28 -7.46 -16.69
CA VAL A 515 -18.00 -8.74 -16.71
C VAL A 515 -17.98 -9.46 -15.36
N GLY A 516 -17.34 -8.88 -14.35
CA GLY A 516 -17.22 -9.42 -13.00
C GLY A 516 -16.07 -10.40 -12.79
N ASP A 517 -15.07 -10.39 -13.67
CA ASP A 517 -13.90 -11.26 -13.59
C ASP A 517 -12.79 -10.64 -12.73
N LEU A 518 -13.08 -10.50 -11.44
CA LEU A 518 -12.28 -9.69 -10.52
C LEU A 518 -10.81 -10.12 -10.43
N THR A 519 -10.54 -11.42 -10.24
CA THR A 519 -9.18 -11.98 -10.02
C THR A 519 -8.29 -11.92 -11.26
N ASN A 520 -8.85 -11.70 -12.45
CA ASN A 520 -8.07 -11.49 -13.67
C ASN A 520 -8.09 -10.02 -14.14
N ALA A 521 -9.00 -9.22 -13.59
CA ALA A 521 -9.10 -7.79 -13.86
C ALA A 521 -8.12 -6.96 -13.03
N LEU A 522 -7.84 -7.40 -11.80
CA LEU A 522 -6.94 -6.74 -10.86
C LEU A 522 -5.81 -7.72 -10.54
N VAL A 523 -4.68 -7.54 -11.23
CA VAL A 523 -3.53 -8.46 -11.13
C VAL A 523 -2.26 -7.68 -10.81
N MET A 524 -1.29 -8.34 -10.20
CA MET A 524 0.06 -7.82 -10.04
C MET A 524 0.93 -8.44 -11.14
N GLU A 525 1.64 -7.62 -11.91
CA GLU A 525 2.56 -8.04 -12.96
C GLU A 525 3.98 -7.59 -12.61
N GLU A 526 4.99 -8.35 -13.01
CA GLU A 526 6.39 -7.96 -12.88
C GLU A 526 6.70 -6.78 -13.82
N ALA A 527 7.53 -5.85 -13.36
CA ALA A 527 7.92 -4.64 -14.08
C ALA A 527 9.36 -4.24 -13.78
N ASP A 528 10.03 -3.70 -14.79
CA ASP A 528 11.31 -3.03 -14.63
C ASP A 528 11.10 -1.54 -14.31
N MET A 529 11.68 -1.09 -13.19
CA MET A 529 11.56 0.28 -12.68
C MET A 529 12.93 0.97 -12.62
N LEU A 530 13.05 2.14 -13.25
CA LEU A 530 14.20 3.03 -13.09
C LEU A 530 13.83 4.25 -12.26
N LYS A 531 14.46 4.41 -11.11
CA LYS A 531 14.25 5.53 -10.20
C LYS A 531 15.54 6.34 -10.10
N TYR A 532 15.47 7.66 -10.13
CA TYR A 532 16.67 8.50 -9.97
C TYR A 532 16.37 9.86 -9.32
N VAL A 533 17.38 10.40 -8.65
CA VAL A 533 17.39 11.76 -8.07
C VAL A 533 18.55 12.54 -8.64
N LEU A 534 18.32 13.79 -9.00
CA LEU A 534 19.34 14.78 -9.33
C LEU A 534 19.17 15.98 -8.38
N GLY A 535 20.17 16.22 -7.54
CA GLY A 535 20.16 17.26 -6.52
C GLY A 535 21.27 18.27 -6.71
N ALA A 536 21.04 19.50 -6.27
CA ALA A 536 22.07 20.52 -6.15
C ALA A 536 21.92 21.25 -4.82
N ASP A 537 23.05 21.41 -4.12
CA ASP A 537 23.10 22.08 -2.83
C ASP A 537 24.03 23.27 -2.86
N ILE A 538 23.60 24.31 -2.17
CA ILE A 538 24.39 25.51 -1.94
C ILE A 538 24.29 25.94 -0.49
N THR A 539 25.35 26.56 0.01
CA THR A 539 25.30 27.27 1.29
C THR A 539 25.21 28.76 1.03
N VAL A 540 24.14 29.39 1.51
CA VAL A 540 23.88 30.82 1.39
C VAL A 540 23.66 31.45 2.76
N ALA A 541 23.57 32.79 2.83
CA ALA A 541 23.31 33.51 4.08
C ALA A 541 24.21 33.06 5.25
N THR A 542 25.50 32.90 4.95
CA THR A 542 26.60 32.43 5.82
C THR A 542 26.57 30.93 6.14
N ASN A 543 25.42 30.37 6.52
CA ASN A 543 25.33 29.00 7.06
C ASN A 543 23.98 28.31 6.78
N MET A 544 23.20 28.81 5.81
CA MET A 544 21.94 28.18 5.42
C MET A 544 22.18 27.24 4.24
N LEU A 545 21.92 25.95 4.45
CA LEU A 545 21.85 24.96 3.39
C LEU A 545 20.56 25.16 2.59
N VAL A 546 20.68 25.15 1.28
CA VAL A 546 19.56 25.06 0.33
C VAL A 546 19.83 23.88 -0.58
N SER A 547 18.93 22.92 -0.63
CA SER A 547 18.96 21.77 -1.54
C SER A 547 17.74 21.80 -2.44
N ALA A 548 17.94 21.64 -3.75
CA ALA A 548 16.86 21.45 -4.71
C ALA A 548 17.07 20.11 -5.43
N GLN A 549 16.00 19.32 -5.54
CA GLN A 549 16.09 17.99 -6.14
C GLN A 549 14.96 17.78 -7.15
N PHE A 550 15.31 17.12 -8.25
CA PHE A 550 14.38 16.49 -9.19
C PHE A 550 14.46 14.98 -9.02
N ILE A 551 13.31 14.34 -8.88
CA ILE A 551 13.19 12.91 -8.63
C ILE A 551 12.23 12.37 -9.68
N GLN A 552 12.57 11.26 -10.32
CA GLN A 552 11.67 10.61 -11.28
C GLN A 552 11.69 9.10 -11.09
N PHE A 553 10.50 8.50 -11.05
CA PHE A 553 10.29 7.07 -11.16
C PHE A 553 9.75 6.79 -12.56
N TRP A 554 10.52 6.03 -13.32
CA TRP A 554 10.19 5.59 -14.66
C TRP A 554 9.83 4.10 -14.62
N ASN A 555 8.58 3.80 -14.95
CA ASN A 555 8.13 2.44 -15.21
C ASN A 555 8.42 2.06 -16.66
N ILE A 556 9.41 1.20 -16.88
CA ILE A 556 9.85 0.81 -18.23
C ILE A 556 8.84 -0.12 -18.88
N ASP A 557 8.12 -0.91 -18.07
CA ASP A 557 7.06 -1.82 -18.49
C ASP A 557 5.67 -1.23 -18.21
N PHE A 558 5.53 0.09 -18.37
CA PHE A 558 4.25 0.78 -18.20
C PHE A 558 3.23 0.28 -19.22
N ILE A 559 2.04 -0.09 -18.74
CA ILE A 559 0.95 -0.58 -19.58
C ILE A 559 -0.08 0.53 -19.77
N GLU A 560 -0.39 0.82 -21.03
CA GLU A 560 -1.48 1.71 -21.43
C GLU A 560 -2.12 1.23 -22.74
N GLU A 561 -3.23 0.52 -22.60
CA GLU A 561 -4.04 0.00 -23.69
C GLU A 561 -5.43 0.64 -23.63
N GLU A 562 -5.59 1.77 -24.33
CA GLU A 562 -6.87 2.48 -24.39
C GLU A 562 -7.94 1.66 -25.11
N ARG A 563 -9.09 1.47 -24.46
CA ARG A 563 -10.23 0.74 -25.04
C ARG A 563 -11.55 1.39 -24.63
N THR A 564 -12.48 1.50 -25.57
CA THR A 564 -13.88 1.87 -25.31
C THR A 564 -14.75 0.64 -25.49
N CYS A 565 -15.60 0.35 -24.51
CA CYS A 565 -16.56 -0.74 -24.59
C CYS A 565 -17.99 -0.20 -24.62
N LYS A 566 -18.91 -1.02 -25.13
CA LYS A 566 -20.35 -0.76 -25.08
C LYS A 566 -21.06 -1.75 -24.18
N THR A 567 -21.99 -1.23 -23.42
CA THR A 567 -22.92 -2.00 -22.62
C THR A 567 -24.00 -2.66 -23.48
N GLN A 568 -24.81 -3.52 -22.86
CA GLN A 568 -25.85 -4.28 -23.57
C GLN A 568 -26.90 -3.36 -24.22
N VAL A 569 -27.22 -2.21 -23.61
CA VAL A 569 -28.11 -1.20 -24.20
C VAL A 569 -27.39 -0.15 -25.05
N GLY A 570 -26.08 -0.27 -25.23
CA GLY A 570 -25.26 0.58 -26.11
C GLY A 570 -24.64 1.81 -25.45
N GLY A 571 -24.59 1.88 -24.12
CA GLY A 571 -23.85 2.93 -23.40
C GLY A 571 -22.34 2.72 -23.53
N GLU A 572 -21.58 3.80 -23.75
CA GLU A 572 -20.12 3.75 -23.87
C GLU A 572 -19.43 3.99 -22.53
N PHE A 573 -18.36 3.25 -22.26
CA PHE A 573 -17.50 3.41 -21.08
C PHE A 573 -16.03 3.07 -21.38
N ASP A 574 -15.14 3.61 -20.55
CA ASP A 574 -13.72 3.27 -20.57
C ASP A 574 -13.50 1.85 -20.04
N CYS A 575 -12.97 0.98 -20.90
CA CYS A 575 -12.63 -0.39 -20.56
C CYS A 575 -11.13 -0.67 -20.76
N SER A 576 -10.29 0.35 -20.67
CA SER A 576 -8.84 0.26 -20.89
C SER A 576 -8.15 -0.76 -19.97
N ARG A 577 -6.97 -1.23 -20.39
CA ARG A 577 -6.03 -1.97 -19.55
C ARG A 577 -4.82 -1.10 -19.27
N TYR A 578 -4.44 -0.93 -18.01
CA TYR A 578 -3.35 -0.02 -17.65
C TYR A 578 -2.68 -0.35 -16.32
N THR A 579 -1.48 0.19 -16.10
CA THR A 579 -0.82 0.19 -14.78
C THR A 579 -1.55 1.12 -13.81
N GLY A 580 -2.02 0.61 -12.67
CA GLY A 580 -2.67 1.39 -11.61
C GLY A 580 -1.68 2.15 -10.73
N ASP A 581 -2.08 3.31 -10.17
CA ASP A 581 -1.23 4.04 -9.22
C ASP A 581 -1.36 3.42 -7.83
N MET A 582 -0.40 2.59 -7.43
CA MET A 582 -0.43 1.84 -6.17
C MET A 582 -0.83 2.66 -4.92
N PRO A 583 -0.33 3.90 -4.68
CA PRO A 583 -0.73 4.66 -3.49
C PRO A 583 -2.14 5.27 -3.57
N THR A 584 -2.72 5.44 -4.76
CA THR A 584 -3.98 6.20 -4.92
C THR A 584 -5.12 5.46 -5.62
N MET A 585 -4.88 4.32 -6.26
CA MET A 585 -5.93 3.58 -6.98
C MET A 585 -7.04 3.12 -6.04
N ASN A 586 -8.27 3.57 -6.30
CA ASN A 586 -9.42 3.24 -5.45
C ASN A 586 -10.69 3.07 -6.29
N MET A 587 -11.61 2.23 -5.82
CA MET A 587 -12.90 2.06 -6.47
C MET A 587 -13.62 3.40 -6.67
N SER A 588 -13.57 4.29 -5.69
CA SER A 588 -14.24 5.59 -5.72
C SER A 588 -13.64 6.60 -6.72
N ASN A 589 -12.43 6.37 -7.24
CA ASN A 589 -11.73 7.34 -8.11
C ASN A 589 -11.41 6.82 -9.53
N GLY A 590 -12.20 5.87 -10.02
CA GLY A 590 -12.02 5.33 -11.37
C GLY A 590 -10.93 4.25 -11.47
N MET A 591 -10.47 3.69 -10.34
CA MET A 591 -9.28 2.84 -10.23
C MET A 591 -8.05 3.55 -10.78
N TYR A 592 -7.68 4.68 -10.17
CA TYR A 592 -6.73 5.66 -10.71
C TYR A 592 -5.49 5.05 -11.41
N LYS A 593 -5.22 5.51 -12.64
CA LYS A 593 -4.10 5.07 -13.49
C LYS A 593 -2.79 5.73 -13.03
N ALA A 594 -1.70 4.97 -13.05
CA ALA A 594 -0.34 5.47 -12.82
C ALA A 594 0.18 6.33 -13.98
N ARG A 595 1.44 6.76 -13.85
CA ARG A 595 2.20 7.38 -14.94
C ARG A 595 3.41 6.55 -15.28
N GLU A 596 3.76 6.55 -16.57
CA GLU A 596 5.05 6.04 -17.03
C GLU A 596 6.20 6.79 -16.34
N PHE A 597 6.07 8.12 -16.21
CA PHE A 597 6.99 9.00 -15.49
C PHE A 597 6.26 9.67 -14.32
N LYS A 598 6.56 9.24 -13.10
CA LYS A 598 6.11 9.88 -11.85
C LYS A 598 7.25 10.77 -11.34
N GLU A 599 6.96 12.03 -11.06
CA GLU A 599 7.97 13.08 -10.85
C GLU A 599 7.74 13.83 -9.54
N PHE A 600 8.80 13.97 -8.77
CA PHE A 600 8.81 14.79 -7.57
C PHE A 600 9.85 15.89 -7.64
N TYR A 601 9.53 17.02 -7.04
CA TYR A 601 10.40 18.18 -6.95
C TYR A 601 10.48 18.58 -5.49
N SER A 602 11.70 18.61 -4.94
CA SER A 602 11.92 19.00 -3.56
C SER A 602 12.74 20.28 -3.46
N LEU A 603 12.39 21.10 -2.47
CA LEU A 603 13.17 22.26 -2.06
C LEU A 603 13.31 22.22 -0.54
N PHE A 604 14.55 22.07 -0.08
CA PHE A 604 14.90 21.94 1.32
C PHE A 604 15.78 23.09 1.78
N PHE A 605 15.48 23.60 2.98
CA PHE A 605 16.23 24.63 3.68
C PHE A 605 16.61 24.10 5.05
N SER A 606 17.86 24.32 5.47
CA SER A 606 18.29 24.07 6.85
C SER A 606 19.20 25.19 7.31
N LYS A 607 18.91 25.79 8.46
CA LYS A 607 19.74 26.88 9.00
C LYS A 607 19.88 26.75 10.51
N PRO A 608 21.11 26.68 11.03
CA PRO A 608 21.34 26.84 12.45
C PRO A 608 21.30 28.31 12.86
N PHE A 609 20.80 28.58 14.06
CA PHE A 609 20.67 29.90 14.66
C PHE A 609 20.97 29.86 16.16
N GLY A 610 21.07 31.04 16.78
CA GLY A 610 21.57 31.17 18.16
C GLY A 610 23.00 31.73 18.21
N GLY A 611 23.46 32.13 19.40
CA GLY A 611 24.76 32.77 19.57
C GLY A 611 25.93 31.81 19.30
N SER A 612 25.67 30.53 19.50
CA SER A 612 26.56 29.38 19.36
C SER A 612 26.06 28.38 18.30
N GLN A 613 25.05 28.74 17.49
CA GLN A 613 24.40 27.86 16.50
C GLN A 613 23.74 26.62 17.11
N GLU A 614 23.24 26.78 18.34
CA GLU A 614 22.65 25.76 19.20
C GLU A 614 21.21 25.34 18.82
N HIS A 615 20.57 26.07 17.91
CA HIS A 615 19.21 25.81 17.45
C HIS A 615 19.19 25.59 15.93
N ARG A 616 18.13 24.96 15.42
CA ARG A 616 17.98 24.73 13.97
C ARG A 616 16.54 24.89 13.55
N TRP A 617 16.33 25.46 12.37
CA TRP A 617 15.06 25.31 11.66
C TRP A 617 15.30 24.65 10.32
N ASN A 618 14.34 23.84 9.90
CA ASN A 618 14.33 23.22 8.59
C ASN A 618 12.98 23.46 7.89
N ASN A 619 13.00 23.45 6.57
CA ASN A 619 11.78 23.42 5.77
C ASN A 619 12.01 22.57 4.54
N ILE A 620 11.13 21.59 4.30
CA ILE A 620 11.07 20.87 3.04
C ILE A 620 9.70 21.10 2.39
N VAL A 621 9.70 21.45 1.11
CA VAL A 621 8.51 21.38 0.25
C VAL A 621 8.74 20.25 -0.75
N MET A 622 7.78 19.35 -0.88
CA MET A 622 7.72 18.40 -1.97
C MET A 622 6.48 18.64 -2.83
N PHE A 623 6.68 18.64 -4.13
CA PHE A 623 5.64 18.67 -5.15
C PHE A 623 5.67 17.36 -5.92
N GLU A 624 4.50 16.74 -6.05
CA GLU A 624 4.25 15.60 -6.93
C GLU A 624 3.54 16.09 -8.19
N GLU A 625 3.89 15.50 -9.33
CA GLU A 625 3.28 15.86 -10.59
C GLU A 625 1.75 15.74 -10.51
N THR A 626 1.04 16.63 -11.22
CA THR A 626 -0.43 16.78 -11.16
C THR A 626 -1.03 17.27 -9.85
N GLY A 627 -0.21 17.90 -9.00
CA GLY A 627 -0.73 18.87 -8.04
C GLY A 627 -0.76 18.40 -6.60
N GLY A 628 -0.02 17.35 -6.24
CA GLY A 628 0.12 16.90 -4.86
C GLY A 628 1.23 17.69 -4.15
N TRP A 629 0.99 18.10 -2.91
CA TRP A 629 1.97 18.87 -2.15
C TRP A 629 2.08 18.41 -0.71
N TRP A 630 3.33 18.43 -0.22
CA TRP A 630 3.66 18.30 1.20
C TRP A 630 4.65 19.39 1.60
N ASN A 631 4.44 20.01 2.75
CA ASN A 631 5.40 20.88 3.40
C ASN A 631 5.58 20.44 4.84
N ARG A 632 6.83 20.39 5.27
CA ARG A 632 7.19 20.27 6.68
C ARG A 632 8.10 21.42 7.05
N PHE A 633 7.68 22.19 8.04
CA PHE A 633 8.49 23.20 8.70
C PHE A 633 8.73 22.78 10.14
N ASP A 634 9.97 22.69 10.56
CA ASP A 634 10.32 22.34 11.93
C ASP A 634 11.37 23.28 12.51
N VAL A 635 11.31 23.44 13.83
CA VAL A 635 12.27 24.20 14.63
C VAL A 635 12.61 23.39 15.86
N GLU A 636 13.90 23.14 16.04
CA GLU A 636 14.46 22.59 17.27
C GLU A 636 15.16 23.69 18.08
N TYR A 637 14.79 23.79 19.35
CA TYR A 637 15.29 24.79 20.29
C TYR A 637 15.86 24.13 21.54
N SER A 638 17.18 24.12 21.66
CA SER A 638 17.91 23.70 22.85
C SER A 638 17.75 24.72 23.99
N PHE A 639 17.00 24.39 25.04
CA PHE A 639 16.84 25.23 26.23
C PHE A 639 18.03 25.09 27.19
N THR A 640 18.58 23.88 27.28
CA THR A 640 19.84 23.52 27.95
C THR A 640 20.56 22.49 27.06
N ASP A 641 21.71 21.99 27.51
CA ASP A 641 22.42 20.91 26.82
C ASP A 641 21.61 19.59 26.82
N GLU A 642 20.72 19.43 27.81
CA GLU A 642 19.90 18.23 27.99
C GLU A 642 18.44 18.39 27.55
N ILE A 643 17.91 19.61 27.42
CA ILE A 643 16.47 19.83 27.13
C ILE A 643 16.30 20.50 25.77
N ILE A 644 15.61 19.81 24.86
CA ILE A 644 15.30 20.29 23.51
C ILE A 644 13.78 20.36 23.34
N GLY A 645 13.27 21.51 22.94
CA GLY A 645 11.91 21.65 22.44
C GLY A 645 11.88 21.58 20.92
N ALA A 646 10.82 21.00 20.37
CA ALA A 646 10.56 20.99 18.94
C ALA A 646 9.16 21.54 18.65
N PHE A 647 9.05 22.30 17.56
CA PHE A 647 7.80 22.64 16.91
C PHE A 647 7.87 22.16 15.48
N GLU A 648 6.83 21.49 15.01
CA GLU A 648 6.71 21.02 13.64
C GLU A 648 5.33 21.35 13.07
N TRP A 649 5.29 21.75 11.81
CA TRP A 649 4.08 21.98 11.04
C TRP A 649 4.14 21.16 9.76
N ASN A 650 3.25 20.18 9.65
CA ASN A 650 3.05 19.35 8.47
C ASN A 650 1.78 19.76 7.75
N ASN A 651 1.91 20.18 6.51
CA ASN A 651 0.79 20.54 5.65
C ASN A 651 0.80 19.70 4.40
N TYR A 652 -0.31 19.01 4.13
CA TYR A 652 -0.57 18.27 2.90
C TYR A 652 -1.72 18.97 2.17
N TRP A 653 -1.65 19.08 0.85
CA TRP A 653 -2.73 19.69 0.06
C TRP A 653 -2.64 19.34 -1.43
N GLY A 654 -3.66 19.76 -2.17
CA GLY A 654 -3.68 19.70 -3.62
C GLY A 654 -4.58 18.59 -4.15
N ASN A 655 -4.20 17.97 -5.25
CA ASN A 655 -4.99 16.93 -5.90
C ASN A 655 -5.06 15.66 -5.04
N GLU A 656 -6.26 15.22 -4.68
CA GLU A 656 -6.49 14.06 -3.81
C GLU A 656 -6.09 12.70 -4.39
N ASN A 657 -5.80 12.61 -5.70
CA ASN A 657 -5.31 11.41 -6.37
C ASN A 657 -3.80 11.50 -6.59
N THR A 658 -3.10 11.97 -5.56
CA THR A 658 -1.65 12.05 -5.49
C THR A 658 -1.20 11.49 -4.15
N THR A 659 0.04 11.02 -4.06
CA THR A 659 0.68 10.48 -2.86
C THR A 659 0.51 11.42 -1.67
N PHE A 660 0.66 12.74 -1.86
CA PHE A 660 0.53 13.72 -0.77
C PHE A 660 -0.87 14.31 -0.62
N GLY A 661 -1.53 14.67 -1.73
CA GLY A 661 -2.78 15.43 -1.66
C GLY A 661 -3.94 14.66 -1.02
N GLN A 662 -3.91 13.32 -1.04
CA GLN A 662 -4.88 12.47 -0.35
C GLN A 662 -4.87 12.65 1.18
N PHE A 663 -3.79 13.19 1.75
CA PHE A 663 -3.63 13.40 3.20
C PHE A 663 -3.91 14.84 3.63
N ALA A 664 -4.61 15.63 2.81
CA ALA A 664 -4.91 17.02 3.12
C ALA A 664 -5.54 17.19 4.51
N ASP A 665 -6.46 16.28 4.86
CA ASP A 665 -7.18 16.27 6.14
C ASP A 665 -6.35 15.72 7.29
N SER A 666 -5.15 15.20 7.04
CA SER A 666 -4.18 14.75 8.06
C SER A 666 -3.07 15.76 8.33
N SER A 667 -3.20 16.97 7.79
CA SER A 667 -2.30 18.10 8.09
C SER A 667 -2.35 18.44 9.58
N ASN A 668 -1.20 18.64 10.20
CA ASN A 668 -1.07 18.75 11.65
C ASN A 668 0.03 19.72 12.09
N VAL A 669 -0.02 20.10 13.37
CA VAL A 669 1.07 20.74 14.09
C VAL A 669 1.45 19.85 15.25
N GLN A 670 2.74 19.70 15.48
CA GLN A 670 3.30 18.89 16.55
C GLN A 670 4.22 19.72 17.45
N LEU A 671 4.12 19.46 18.75
CA LEU A 671 5.05 19.94 19.76
C LEU A 671 5.79 18.76 20.36
N GLY A 672 7.11 18.88 20.45
CA GLY A 672 7.98 17.90 21.07
C GLY A 672 8.73 18.48 22.25
N ILE A 673 8.92 17.69 23.30
CA ILE A 673 9.92 17.97 24.34
C ILE A 673 10.77 16.72 24.54
N LYS A 674 12.09 16.89 24.52
CA LYS A 674 13.08 15.84 24.65
C LYS A 674 14.04 16.19 25.79
N TRP A 675 14.23 15.27 26.71
CA TRP A 675 15.21 15.35 27.79
C TRP A 675 16.25 14.24 27.62
N ILE A 676 17.51 14.62 27.43
CA ILE A 676 18.66 13.76 27.19
C ILE A 676 19.36 13.47 28.51
N PHE A 677 19.87 12.27 28.68
CA PHE A 677 20.69 11.87 29.82
C PHE A 677 21.87 10.99 29.38
N GLU A 678 22.94 11.04 30.16
CA GLU A 678 24.19 10.28 30.01
C GLU A 678 24.67 9.77 31.37
#